data_AF-A0A510IN62-F1
#
_entry.id   AF-A0A510IN62-F1
#
_cell.length_a   1.000
_cell.length_b   1.000
_cell.length_c   1.000
_cell.angle_alpha   90.00
_cell.angle_beta   90.00
_cell.angle_gamma   90.00
#
_symmetry.space_group_name_H-M   'P 1'
#
loop_
_entity.id
_entity.type
_entity.pdbx_description
1 polymer ?
#
loop_
_entity_poly.entity_id
_entity_poly.type
_entity_poly.pdbx_seq_one_letter_code
_entity_poly.pdbx_strand_id
1 'polypeptide(L)'
;MNAQKLDLSAIPRVLSRLFFLSLFLVLLGCGSGSSGSDDNSVEDAVGGVGGSGSDGDTETGSGDDSDADGETDPDSGEGNAPQELIGNAFSGTSIGLSWEGAGEIYFIYRDNTKIAETSNNFFVDQGLSVNTEYTYSVTTSPVDDVVETTSVAAKTLVNNTNSGLDNGAETIIVNDRIANFSECNNARSVVDLLDEDLDSCLQAMLELNKMAVHLEDMRAFAARVRSEQAPAMIELGMRLFHSKSLSANSDASCSSCHHPAIGCGGDDLSMPIGVNAVDPALLGPGRSDGVNDVPVVPRNAQATCNSALWTRGLFWDNRVAIVGRGVSTGSEDVNNNTEEAVGTGTLALLMAQAHFPVTAAAEMGDITQFGYDNTADDGFTAYREDILAANMDAESWGDLFIAAFGDADISFTRVAEAVAAYEAVQIFINNPFFDYVDGNPEAISNNEKRGAITFMASDSGCTFCHAGAFFTTEAPLPGNYPQIGIGTDSSGADEGAEGRTGFGAFRAPTLLNVAITGPWGHNGQFSTLKRNVEHYRDHGESIAQYFANSEMCELEQFSGLQDCATKVAPNGLALSERILAGNDEFSNNLSDEEVDLIVQFLGTLTDPDAANTESNAIQALIPPRDGGPDGKQLDAKDQSGKIL
;
A
#
# COMPACT_ATOMS: atom_id res chain seq x y z
N MET A 1 -3.33 -34.90 -52.42
CA MET A 1 -3.98 -34.90 -53.76
C MET A 1 -5.35 -34.26 -53.61
N ASN A 2 -5.54 -33.13 -54.30
CA ASN A 2 -6.77 -32.36 -54.64
C ASN A 2 -7.74 -31.97 -53.51
N ALA A 3 -7.91 -30.72 -53.09
CA ALA A 3 -8.16 -29.42 -53.78
C ALA A 3 -9.59 -29.25 -54.35
N GLN A 4 -10.35 -28.31 -53.78
CA GLN A 4 -11.01 -27.14 -54.42
C GLN A 4 -11.90 -26.44 -53.37
N LYS A 5 -11.61 -25.20 -52.94
CA LYS A 5 -11.84 -23.89 -53.58
C LYS A 5 -13.29 -23.60 -53.94
N LEU A 6 -13.88 -22.64 -53.22
CA LEU A 6 -14.81 -21.65 -53.77
C LEU A 6 -14.41 -20.28 -53.20
N ASP A 7 -13.84 -19.46 -54.09
CA ASP A 7 -13.63 -18.03 -53.96
C ASP A 7 -14.45 -17.39 -55.08
N LEU A 8 -15.24 -16.37 -54.73
CA LEU A 8 -15.83 -15.41 -55.65
C LEU A 8 -15.81 -14.03 -54.97
N SER A 9 -14.65 -13.38 -55.13
CA SER A 9 -14.46 -11.94 -55.21
C SER A 9 -15.66 -11.16 -55.77
N ALA A 10 -16.04 -10.03 -55.15
CA ALA A 10 -15.59 -8.68 -55.58
C ALA A 10 -16.49 -7.50 -55.09
N ILE A 11 -15.92 -6.64 -54.20
CA ILE A 11 -15.70 -5.16 -54.35
C ILE A 11 -16.96 -4.22 -54.37
N PRO A 12 -16.96 -2.96 -53.85
CA PRO A 12 -16.38 -2.35 -52.62
C PRO A 12 -17.23 -1.14 -52.06
N ARG A 13 -16.77 -0.50 -50.96
CA ARG A 13 -16.61 0.97 -50.72
C ARG A 13 -16.64 1.24 -49.20
N VAL A 14 -15.56 1.56 -48.50
CA VAL A 14 -14.62 2.72 -48.58
C VAL A 14 -15.16 3.96 -47.85
N LEU A 15 -14.39 4.34 -46.80
CA LEU A 15 -14.28 5.63 -46.10
C LEU A 15 -15.50 6.10 -45.27
N SER A 16 -15.35 6.70 -44.08
CA SER A 16 -14.28 7.59 -43.63
C SER A 16 -14.14 7.70 -42.10
N ARG A 17 -12.91 7.95 -41.68
CA ARG A 17 -12.44 8.55 -40.40
C ARG A 17 -13.20 9.82 -39.98
N LEU A 18 -13.25 10.07 -38.66
CA LEU A 18 -12.87 11.32 -37.91
C LEU A 18 -13.58 11.29 -36.52
N PHE A 19 -12.88 11.20 -35.39
CA PHE A 19 -12.34 12.29 -34.54
C PHE A 19 -13.38 13.31 -33.99
N PHE A 20 -13.15 13.72 -32.74
CA PHE A 20 -13.80 14.71 -31.84
C PHE A 20 -14.62 14.10 -30.69
N LEU A 21 -14.10 14.04 -29.45
CA LEU A 21 -13.89 15.10 -28.43
C LEU A 21 -15.19 15.51 -27.71
N SER A 22 -15.19 15.25 -26.40
CA SER A 22 -15.87 15.86 -25.24
C SER A 22 -16.98 16.90 -25.46
N LEU A 23 -18.11 16.77 -24.74
CA LEU A 23 -18.60 17.85 -23.86
C LEU A 23 -19.75 17.42 -22.92
N PHE A 24 -19.57 17.77 -21.65
CA PHE A 24 -20.57 18.05 -20.62
C PHE A 24 -21.78 18.87 -21.12
N LEU A 25 -22.97 18.65 -20.53
CA LEU A 25 -23.94 19.73 -20.31
C LEU A 25 -24.86 19.45 -19.10
N VAL A 26 -24.72 20.28 -18.08
CA VAL A 26 -25.72 20.56 -17.03
C VAL A 26 -26.75 21.53 -17.59
N LEU A 27 -28.03 21.41 -17.22
CA LEU A 27 -28.89 22.56 -16.90
C LEU A 27 -30.24 22.18 -16.23
N LEU A 28 -30.48 22.93 -15.14
CA LEU A 28 -31.65 23.06 -14.27
C LEU A 28 -33.00 23.34 -14.98
N GLY A 29 -34.10 23.09 -14.26
CA GLY A 29 -35.37 23.78 -14.56
C GLY A 29 -36.63 23.31 -13.81
N CYS A 30 -36.80 23.79 -12.57
CA CYS A 30 -38.03 24.16 -11.84
C CYS A 30 -39.44 23.78 -12.37
N GLY A 31 -40.33 23.41 -11.42
CA GLY A 31 -41.77 23.67 -11.55
C GLY A 31 -42.70 23.01 -10.52
N SER A 32 -42.96 23.71 -9.39
CA SER A 32 -44.25 23.92 -8.67
C SER A 32 -45.34 22.83 -8.70
N GLY A 33 -46.07 22.47 -7.64
CA GLY A 33 -46.33 23.07 -6.32
C GLY A 33 -47.73 22.67 -5.82
N SER A 34 -48.06 23.07 -4.57
CA SER A 34 -49.40 23.09 -3.92
C SER A 34 -49.93 21.75 -3.38
N SER A 35 -50.62 21.59 -2.24
CA SER A 35 -50.96 22.41 -1.05
C SER A 35 -51.96 21.59 -0.22
N GLY A 36 -51.97 21.76 1.11
CA GLY A 36 -53.11 21.47 2.01
C GLY A 36 -52.69 20.61 3.22
N SER A 37 -52.46 21.15 4.43
CA SER A 37 -53.37 21.78 5.41
C SER A 37 -54.40 20.81 6.01
N ASP A 38 -54.18 20.34 7.24
CA ASP A 38 -54.97 20.70 8.44
C ASP A 38 -54.81 19.69 9.60
N ASP A 39 -54.46 20.26 10.75
CA ASP A 39 -54.86 19.98 12.14
C ASP A 39 -55.42 18.60 12.56
N ASN A 40 -54.83 18.03 13.63
CA ASN A 40 -55.54 17.94 14.91
C ASN A 40 -54.61 17.67 16.11
N SER A 41 -54.76 18.54 17.09
CA SER A 41 -54.39 18.56 18.51
C SER A 41 -54.99 17.39 19.34
N VAL A 42 -54.49 16.95 20.51
CA VAL A 42 -54.55 17.57 21.86
C VAL A 42 -54.07 16.53 22.93
N GLU A 43 -53.24 16.98 23.89
CA GLU A 43 -53.18 16.73 25.37
C GLU A 43 -53.12 15.27 25.95
N ASP A 44 -52.56 14.94 27.14
CA ASP A 44 -52.25 15.73 28.35
C ASP A 44 -51.39 14.97 29.41
N ALA A 45 -50.96 15.73 30.44
CA ALA A 45 -50.56 15.39 31.83
C ALA A 45 -49.14 14.82 32.11
N VAL A 46 -48.18 15.46 32.81
CA VAL A 46 -48.06 16.32 34.02
C VAL A 46 -48.09 15.61 35.38
N GLY A 47 -46.95 15.71 36.10
CA GLY A 47 -46.81 15.82 37.57
C GLY A 47 -46.43 14.53 38.32
N GLY A 48 -45.50 14.47 39.28
CA GLY A 48 -44.64 15.45 39.94
C GLY A 48 -44.26 14.98 41.36
N VAL A 49 -43.01 15.31 41.77
CA VAL A 49 -42.56 15.72 43.13
C VAL A 49 -42.35 14.70 44.27
N GLY A 50 -41.16 14.82 44.91
CA GLY A 50 -40.97 14.87 46.38
C GLY A 50 -40.00 13.83 46.96
N GLY A 51 -38.74 14.17 47.29
CA GLY A 51 -38.26 14.67 48.62
C GLY A 51 -37.52 13.54 49.37
N SER A 52 -36.54 13.68 50.27
CA SER A 52 -35.84 14.79 50.95
C SER A 52 -34.85 14.19 51.97
N GLY A 53 -33.73 14.87 52.27
CA GLY A 53 -32.96 14.81 53.54
C GLY A 53 -31.86 13.72 53.65
N SER A 54 -30.74 13.90 54.36
CA SER A 54 -30.27 14.98 55.24
C SER A 54 -28.81 14.68 55.70
N ASP A 55 -28.02 15.74 55.82
CA ASP A 55 -27.04 16.10 56.88
C ASP A 55 -25.84 15.21 57.26
N GLY A 56 -24.67 15.86 57.40
CA GLY A 56 -23.53 15.38 58.19
C GLY A 56 -22.21 16.12 57.96
N ASP A 57 -22.03 17.25 58.66
CA ASP A 57 -20.86 18.13 58.71
C ASP A 57 -19.53 17.47 59.18
N THR A 58 -18.38 17.98 58.72
CA THR A 58 -17.36 18.66 59.59
C THR A 58 -16.10 19.16 58.82
N GLU A 59 -15.88 20.48 58.93
CA GLU A 59 -14.64 21.27 59.16
C GLU A 59 -13.28 20.84 58.55
N THR A 60 -12.33 21.68 58.14
CA THR A 60 -12.10 23.14 58.02
C THR A 60 -10.78 23.28 57.22
N GLY A 61 -10.61 24.32 56.39
CA GLY A 61 -9.33 24.59 55.73
C GLY A 61 -9.41 25.70 54.70
N SER A 62 -9.21 26.92 55.17
CA SER A 62 -9.34 28.20 54.46
C SER A 62 -8.35 28.38 53.30
N GLY A 63 -8.82 29.03 52.22
CA GLY A 63 -8.00 29.63 51.17
C GLY A 63 -8.91 30.28 50.13
N ASP A 64 -9.15 31.59 50.28
CA ASP A 64 -9.73 32.45 49.25
C ASP A 64 -8.92 32.34 47.95
N ASP A 65 -9.58 32.16 46.82
CA ASP A 65 -9.43 33.07 45.68
C ASP A 65 -10.63 32.93 44.73
N SER A 66 -11.16 34.08 44.37
CA SER A 66 -12.25 34.33 43.43
C SER A 66 -11.82 34.03 42.00
N ASP A 67 -12.69 33.43 41.19
CA ASP A 67 -13.36 34.13 40.08
C ASP A 67 -14.17 33.17 39.18
N ALA A 68 -15.30 33.71 38.72
CA ALA A 68 -16.37 33.13 37.92
C ALA A 68 -15.97 32.08 36.87
N ASP A 69 -16.57 30.89 36.99
CA ASP A 69 -16.74 29.94 35.90
C ASP A 69 -17.68 30.53 34.85
N GLY A 70 -17.11 30.99 33.74
CA GLY A 70 -17.83 31.12 32.49
C GLY A 70 -17.89 29.76 31.83
N GLU A 71 -19.08 29.19 31.72
CA GLU A 71 -19.36 28.10 30.78
C GLU A 71 -18.99 28.59 29.37
N THR A 72 -17.89 28.07 28.82
CA THR A 72 -17.58 28.20 27.40
C THR A 72 -18.39 27.14 26.65
N ASP A 73 -19.40 27.63 25.95
CA ASP A 73 -20.09 27.01 24.83
C ASP A 73 -19.10 26.31 23.86
N PRO A 74 -19.22 25.00 23.58
CA PRO A 74 -18.41 24.34 22.57
C PRO A 74 -19.13 24.42 21.21
N ASP A 75 -19.46 25.62 20.74
CA ASP A 75 -19.93 25.81 19.37
C ASP A 75 -19.68 27.26 18.91
N SER A 76 -18.41 27.55 18.62
CA SER A 76 -18.06 28.63 17.70
C SER A 76 -17.19 28.03 16.61
N GLY A 77 -17.73 27.94 15.40
CA GLY A 77 -17.02 27.49 14.20
C GLY A 77 -15.81 28.37 13.88
N GLU A 78 -14.68 28.07 14.52
CA GLU A 78 -13.36 28.55 14.10
C GLU A 78 -12.94 27.72 12.89
N GLY A 79 -12.85 28.38 11.74
CA GLY A 79 -12.46 27.77 10.47
C GLY A 79 -10.97 27.40 10.49
N ASN A 80 -10.66 26.19 10.91
CA ASN A 80 -9.31 25.62 10.81
C ASN A 80 -8.89 25.47 9.33
N ALA A 81 -7.60 25.63 9.04
CA ALA A 81 -7.06 25.28 7.72
C ALA A 81 -7.44 23.84 7.33
N PRO A 82 -7.65 23.57 6.03
CA PRO A 82 -7.71 22.21 5.52
C PRO A 82 -6.47 21.44 5.95
N GLN A 83 -6.65 20.23 6.47
CA GLN A 83 -5.56 19.38 6.92
C GLN A 83 -5.10 18.47 5.78
N GLU A 84 -3.88 17.94 5.88
CA GLU A 84 -3.40 16.85 5.01
C GLU A 84 -3.49 17.14 3.50
N LEU A 85 -3.26 18.40 3.12
CA LEU A 85 -3.23 18.78 1.70
C LEU A 85 -2.11 18.01 0.98
N ILE A 86 -2.50 17.23 -0.02
CA ILE A 86 -1.60 16.50 -0.92
C ILE A 86 -1.85 16.89 -2.38
N GLY A 87 -0.80 16.81 -3.19
CA GLY A 87 -0.85 17.13 -4.62
C GLY A 87 -0.09 16.11 -5.44
N ASN A 88 -0.75 15.52 -6.43
CA ASN A 88 -0.21 14.44 -7.25
C ASN A 88 -0.42 14.69 -8.74
N ALA A 89 0.58 14.34 -9.56
CA ALA A 89 0.42 14.38 -11.01
C ALA A 89 -0.64 13.36 -11.46
N PHE A 90 -1.62 13.82 -12.25
CA PHE A 90 -2.58 12.96 -12.94
C PHE A 90 -2.24 12.84 -14.44
N SER A 91 -1.49 13.80 -14.98
CA SER A 91 -0.88 13.73 -16.31
C SER A 91 0.26 14.74 -16.40
N GLY A 92 0.88 14.88 -17.56
CA GLY A 92 1.75 16.02 -17.88
C GLY A 92 0.99 17.36 -17.99
N THR A 93 -0.34 17.36 -17.96
CA THR A 93 -1.17 18.59 -18.03
C THR A 93 -2.12 18.76 -16.86
N SER A 94 -2.04 17.92 -15.83
CA SER A 94 -2.97 17.98 -14.71
C SER A 94 -2.41 17.51 -13.39
N ILE A 95 -2.84 18.16 -12.31
CA ILE A 95 -2.53 17.83 -10.93
C ILE A 95 -3.84 17.62 -10.17
N GLY A 96 -3.95 16.49 -9.48
CA GLY A 96 -5.02 16.23 -8.51
C GLY A 96 -4.60 16.70 -7.12
N LEU A 97 -5.50 17.37 -6.43
CA LEU A 97 -5.38 17.82 -5.05
C LEU A 97 -6.46 17.14 -4.22
N SER A 98 -6.10 16.75 -3.00
CA SER A 98 -7.05 16.31 -1.97
C SER A 98 -6.57 16.77 -0.60
N TRP A 99 -7.50 16.90 0.33
CA TRP A 99 -7.26 17.38 1.69
C TRP A 99 -8.36 16.87 2.61
N GLU A 100 -8.13 16.94 3.91
CA GLU A 100 -9.17 16.78 4.92
C GLU A 100 -9.79 18.13 5.30
N GLY A 101 -11.07 18.11 5.67
CA GLY A 101 -11.66 19.22 6.39
C GLY A 101 -13.19 19.16 6.53
N ALA A 102 -13.70 20.07 7.36
CA ALA A 102 -15.12 20.23 7.67
C ALA A 102 -15.73 21.52 7.07
N GLY A 103 -15.08 22.10 6.05
CA GLY A 103 -15.50 23.36 5.46
C GLY A 103 -16.61 23.19 4.43
N GLU A 104 -17.61 24.08 4.44
CA GLU A 104 -18.68 24.06 3.41
C GLU A 104 -18.15 24.46 2.02
N ILE A 105 -17.14 25.33 1.95
CA ILE A 105 -16.53 25.82 0.72
C ILE A 105 -15.01 25.99 0.91
N TYR A 106 -14.24 25.48 -0.05
CA TYR A 106 -12.80 25.60 -0.16
C TYR A 106 -12.40 26.53 -1.31
N PHE A 107 -11.38 27.36 -1.07
CA PHE A 107 -10.79 28.26 -2.06
C PHE A 107 -9.41 27.75 -2.45
N ILE A 108 -9.19 27.58 -3.76
CA ILE A 108 -7.98 26.93 -4.27
C ILE A 108 -7.14 27.96 -5.01
N TYR A 109 -5.86 28.01 -4.65
CA TYR A 109 -4.87 28.89 -5.23
C TYR A 109 -3.76 28.09 -5.89
N ARG A 110 -3.30 28.55 -7.05
CA ARG A 110 -2.08 28.10 -7.72
C ARG A 110 -1.15 29.29 -7.89
N ASP A 111 0.07 29.17 -7.40
CA ASP A 111 1.09 30.23 -7.41
C ASP A 111 0.53 31.56 -6.89
N ASN A 112 -0.17 31.50 -5.76
CA ASN A 112 -0.88 32.62 -5.11
C ASN A 112 -2.03 33.25 -5.91
N THR A 113 -2.46 32.62 -7.01
CA THR A 113 -3.61 33.06 -7.81
C THR A 113 -4.79 32.12 -7.57
N LYS A 114 -5.94 32.66 -7.15
CA LYS A 114 -7.17 31.87 -7.00
C LYS A 114 -7.60 31.29 -8.35
N ILE A 115 -7.78 29.97 -8.41
CA ILE A 115 -8.18 29.26 -9.64
C ILE A 115 -9.56 28.61 -9.53
N ALA A 116 -10.04 28.29 -8.33
CA ALA A 116 -11.32 27.61 -8.15
C ALA A 116 -11.93 27.80 -6.75
N GLU A 117 -13.21 27.43 -6.65
CA GLU A 117 -13.97 27.22 -5.41
C GLU A 117 -14.68 25.87 -5.52
N THR A 118 -14.71 25.10 -4.43
CA THR A 118 -15.36 23.77 -4.42
C THR A 118 -15.90 23.47 -3.03
N SER A 119 -17.00 22.71 -2.94
CA SER A 119 -17.48 22.12 -1.69
C SER A 119 -16.93 20.71 -1.46
N ASN A 120 -16.23 20.15 -2.46
CA ASN A 120 -15.60 18.84 -2.35
C ASN A 120 -14.21 18.99 -1.74
N ASN A 121 -13.76 17.98 -1.02
CA ASN A 121 -12.41 17.85 -0.46
C ASN A 121 -11.35 17.41 -1.50
N PHE A 122 -11.65 17.56 -2.79
CA PHE A 122 -10.75 17.26 -3.89
C PHE A 122 -10.93 18.25 -5.04
N PHE A 123 -9.88 18.40 -5.84
CA PHE A 123 -9.89 19.24 -7.04
C PHE A 123 -8.86 18.76 -8.07
N VAL A 124 -9.18 18.85 -9.36
CA VAL A 124 -8.23 18.53 -10.42
C VAL A 124 -7.96 19.79 -11.25
N ASP A 125 -6.73 20.28 -11.17
CA ASP A 125 -6.24 21.37 -12.00
C ASP A 125 -5.79 20.83 -13.36
N GLN A 126 -6.21 21.49 -14.44
CA GLN A 126 -6.10 21.00 -15.82
C GLN A 126 -5.52 22.09 -16.73
N GLY A 127 -4.96 21.67 -17.87
CA GLY A 127 -4.38 22.60 -18.85
C GLY A 127 -3.03 23.18 -18.40
N LEU A 128 -2.33 22.45 -17.54
CA LEU A 128 -0.99 22.79 -17.05
C LEU A 128 0.08 22.55 -18.12
N SER A 129 1.25 23.14 -17.91
CA SER A 129 2.44 22.83 -18.70
C SER A 129 3.06 21.51 -18.23
N VAL A 130 3.62 20.74 -19.17
CA VAL A 130 4.40 19.52 -18.86
C VAL A 130 5.70 19.87 -18.12
N ASN A 131 6.20 18.93 -17.33
CA ASN A 131 7.43 19.06 -16.56
C ASN A 131 7.52 20.36 -15.73
N THR A 132 6.40 20.80 -15.17
CA THR A 132 6.30 22.10 -14.49
C THR A 132 5.82 21.87 -13.07
N GLU A 133 6.56 22.44 -12.12
CA GLU A 133 6.18 22.49 -10.71
C GLU A 133 5.27 23.68 -10.46
N TYR A 134 4.24 23.45 -9.64
CA TYR A 134 3.27 24.43 -9.20
C TYR A 134 3.15 24.38 -7.68
N THR A 135 2.92 25.53 -7.05
CA THR A 135 2.57 25.59 -5.62
C THR A 135 1.07 25.80 -5.47
N TYR A 136 0.43 24.94 -4.70
CA TYR A 136 -0.99 25.01 -4.38
C TYR A 136 -1.20 25.42 -2.93
N SER A 137 -2.28 26.14 -2.67
CA SER A 137 -2.80 26.31 -1.32
C SER A 137 -4.33 26.27 -1.29
N VAL A 138 -4.87 25.78 -0.17
CA VAL A 138 -6.31 25.64 0.05
C VAL A 138 -6.70 26.35 1.35
N THR A 139 -7.81 27.08 1.32
CA THR A 139 -8.35 27.80 2.49
C THR A 139 -9.86 27.60 2.61
N THR A 140 -10.42 27.85 3.79
CA THR A 140 -11.86 27.83 4.09
C THR A 140 -12.50 29.24 4.06
N SER A 141 -11.71 30.28 3.80
CA SER A 141 -12.16 31.68 3.62
C SER A 141 -11.28 32.42 2.59
N PRO A 142 -11.80 33.43 1.87
CA PRO A 142 -11.00 34.22 0.92
C PRO A 142 -9.80 34.89 1.60
N VAL A 143 -8.62 34.80 0.97
CA VAL A 143 -7.29 35.22 1.50
C VAL A 143 -7.13 36.73 1.84
N ASP A 144 -8.19 37.54 1.73
CA ASP A 144 -8.15 38.96 2.14
C ASP A 144 -8.11 39.15 3.67
N ASP A 145 -8.43 38.10 4.43
CA ASP A 145 -8.23 38.01 5.89
C ASP A 145 -7.08 37.05 6.19
N VAL A 146 -6.32 37.31 7.26
CA VAL A 146 -5.17 36.50 7.72
C VAL A 146 -5.67 35.12 8.19
N VAL A 147 -6.02 34.23 7.25
CA VAL A 147 -6.59 32.92 7.54
C VAL A 147 -5.61 31.82 7.14
N GLU A 148 -5.56 30.81 7.98
CA GLU A 148 -4.72 29.62 7.94
C GLU A 148 -4.73 28.95 6.55
N THR A 149 -3.55 28.85 5.93
CA THR A 149 -3.36 28.22 4.61
C THR A 149 -2.50 26.99 4.75
N THR A 150 -2.94 25.85 4.22
CA THR A 150 -2.06 24.72 3.90
C THR A 150 -1.56 24.85 2.47
N SER A 151 -0.31 24.45 2.24
CA SER A 151 0.32 24.53 0.91
C SER A 151 1.11 23.27 0.56
N VAL A 152 1.12 22.92 -0.73
CA VAL A 152 1.87 21.78 -1.27
C VAL A 152 2.48 22.15 -2.62
N ALA A 153 3.67 21.62 -2.92
CA ALA A 153 4.26 21.69 -4.25
C ALA A 153 3.97 20.39 -5.00
N ALA A 154 3.60 20.48 -6.28
CA ALA A 154 3.36 19.33 -7.13
C ALA A 154 3.83 19.59 -8.55
N LYS A 155 4.40 18.57 -9.18
CA LYS A 155 5.02 18.68 -10.52
C LYS A 155 4.31 17.78 -11.51
N THR A 156 3.98 18.32 -12.69
CA THR A 156 3.40 17.53 -13.79
C THR A 156 4.41 16.56 -14.40
N LEU A 157 3.92 15.48 -15.03
CA LEU A 157 4.78 14.53 -15.75
C LEU A 157 5.59 15.20 -16.87
N VAL A 158 6.72 14.60 -17.26
CA VAL A 158 7.63 15.25 -18.23
C VAL A 158 7.03 15.38 -19.63
N ASN A 159 6.03 14.56 -19.96
CA ASN A 159 5.29 14.59 -21.21
C ASN A 159 3.84 14.07 -21.04
N ASN A 160 3.04 14.19 -22.11
CA ASN A 160 1.66 13.69 -22.20
C ASN A 160 1.50 12.57 -23.25
N THR A 161 2.61 11.96 -23.67
CA THR A 161 2.61 10.93 -24.71
C THR A 161 2.65 9.52 -24.14
N ASN A 162 2.99 9.38 -22.86
CA ASN A 162 2.97 8.09 -22.18
C ASN A 162 1.52 7.63 -21.93
N SER A 163 1.21 6.39 -22.29
CA SER A 163 -0.09 5.76 -22.04
C SER A 163 -0.29 5.35 -20.57
N GLY A 164 0.79 5.32 -19.79
CA GLY A 164 0.84 4.81 -18.43
C GLY A 164 0.67 3.29 -18.34
N LEU A 165 0.60 2.54 -19.44
CA LEU A 165 0.33 1.09 -19.42
C LEU A 165 1.49 0.23 -18.91
N ASP A 166 2.70 0.78 -18.87
CA ASP A 166 3.91 0.12 -18.39
C ASP A 166 4.23 0.65 -16.98
N ASN A 167 4.41 -0.24 -16.01
CA ASN A 167 4.68 0.11 -14.61
C ASN A 167 6.15 0.43 -14.33
N GLY A 168 7.01 0.41 -15.35
CA GLY A 168 8.45 0.61 -15.21
C GLY A 168 9.20 -0.59 -14.65
N ALA A 169 8.55 -1.75 -14.53
CA ALA A 169 9.25 -3.03 -14.35
C ALA A 169 9.94 -3.42 -15.65
N GLU A 170 11.13 -4.02 -15.57
CA GLU A 170 11.86 -4.49 -16.75
C GLU A 170 12.08 -6.00 -16.65
N THR A 171 11.78 -6.72 -17.74
CA THR A 171 11.94 -8.18 -17.82
C THR A 171 13.14 -8.57 -18.67
N ILE A 172 13.71 -7.62 -19.42
CA ILE A 172 14.92 -7.74 -20.23
C ILE A 172 16.07 -7.11 -19.44
N ILE A 173 16.85 -7.96 -18.79
CA ILE A 173 18.01 -7.52 -18.02
C ILE A 173 19.13 -7.08 -18.97
N VAL A 174 19.55 -5.82 -18.87
CA VAL A 174 20.67 -5.26 -19.63
C VAL A 174 21.68 -4.64 -18.67
N ASN A 175 22.69 -5.42 -18.30
CA ASN A 175 23.78 -4.96 -17.45
C ASN A 175 25.14 -5.34 -18.06
N ASP A 176 26.20 -4.71 -17.56
CA ASP A 176 27.57 -5.03 -17.92
C ASP A 176 28.49 -4.86 -16.71
N ARG A 177 29.75 -5.26 -16.83
CA ARG A 177 30.77 -5.06 -15.79
C ARG A 177 31.21 -3.60 -15.78
N ILE A 178 31.54 -3.08 -14.59
CA ILE A 178 32.07 -1.71 -14.41
C ILE A 178 33.23 -1.43 -15.39
N ALA A 179 34.15 -2.39 -15.56
CA ALA A 179 35.33 -2.25 -16.42
C ALA A 179 35.01 -2.08 -17.92
N ASN A 180 33.78 -2.36 -18.37
CA ASN A 180 33.37 -2.20 -19.77
C ASN A 180 32.80 -0.81 -20.08
N PHE A 181 32.57 0.01 -19.05
CA PHE A 181 32.18 1.40 -19.20
C PHE A 181 33.44 2.28 -19.20
N SER A 182 33.67 2.98 -20.31
CA SER A 182 34.83 3.86 -20.46
C SER A 182 34.82 5.01 -19.45
N GLU A 183 33.62 5.45 -19.08
CA GLU A 183 33.26 6.49 -18.13
C GLU A 183 33.61 6.11 -16.69
N CYS A 184 33.77 4.81 -16.41
CA CYS A 184 34.26 4.30 -15.14
C CYS A 184 35.80 4.15 -15.11
N ASN A 185 36.51 4.72 -16.10
CA ASN A 185 37.98 4.78 -16.16
C ASN A 185 38.72 3.45 -15.98
N ASN A 186 38.15 2.35 -16.48
CA ASN A 186 38.66 0.97 -16.33
C ASN A 186 38.75 0.49 -14.87
N ALA A 187 37.99 1.10 -13.95
CA ALA A 187 37.84 0.60 -12.59
C ALA A 187 37.35 -0.85 -12.63
N ARG A 188 37.95 -1.71 -11.80
CA ARG A 188 37.57 -3.12 -11.71
C ARG A 188 36.48 -3.37 -10.69
N SER A 189 36.37 -2.47 -9.73
CA SER A 189 35.40 -2.46 -8.64
C SER A 189 35.05 -1.03 -8.33
N VAL A 190 33.96 -0.82 -7.61
CA VAL A 190 33.52 0.54 -7.26
C VAL A 190 34.48 1.24 -6.29
N VAL A 191 35.23 0.46 -5.49
CA VAL A 191 36.20 1.00 -4.52
C VAL A 191 37.44 1.60 -5.21
N ASP A 192 37.70 1.20 -6.47
CA ASP A 192 38.78 1.76 -7.29
C ASP A 192 38.36 3.04 -8.05
N LEU A 193 37.06 3.35 -8.08
CA LEU A 193 36.51 4.46 -8.85
C LEU A 193 36.70 5.78 -8.10
N LEU A 194 37.21 6.81 -8.78
CA LEU A 194 37.41 8.13 -8.20
C LEU A 194 36.09 8.89 -8.09
N ASP A 195 35.98 9.78 -7.09
CA ASP A 195 34.78 10.59 -6.89
C ASP A 195 34.41 11.43 -8.11
N GLU A 196 35.40 11.96 -8.83
CA GLU A 196 35.20 12.78 -10.03
C GLU A 196 34.62 12.00 -11.23
N ASP A 197 34.67 10.67 -11.20
CA ASP A 197 34.19 9.79 -12.27
C ASP A 197 32.83 9.15 -11.97
N LEU A 198 32.32 9.29 -10.74
CA LEU A 198 31.10 8.61 -10.29
C LEU A 198 29.89 8.98 -11.15
N ASP A 199 29.72 10.26 -11.43
CA ASP A 199 28.54 10.73 -12.15
C ASP A 199 28.54 10.26 -13.60
N SER A 200 29.67 10.35 -14.30
CA SER A 200 29.77 9.85 -15.66
C SER A 200 29.60 8.33 -15.73
N CYS A 201 30.18 7.60 -14.77
CA CYS A 201 30.07 6.14 -14.70
C CYS A 201 28.62 5.71 -14.44
N LEU A 202 27.96 6.27 -13.43
CA LEU A 202 26.58 5.94 -13.09
C LEU A 202 25.62 6.36 -14.20
N GLN A 203 25.77 7.54 -14.81
CA GLN A 203 24.95 7.96 -15.94
C GLN A 203 25.06 7.00 -17.12
N ALA A 204 26.26 6.53 -17.48
CA ALA A 204 26.43 5.55 -18.56
C ALA A 204 25.71 4.22 -18.26
N MET A 205 25.72 3.77 -17.00
CA MET A 205 24.97 2.58 -16.58
C MET A 205 23.45 2.80 -16.63
N LEU A 206 22.97 3.97 -16.19
CA LEU A 206 21.56 4.34 -16.24
C LEU A 206 21.04 4.44 -17.68
N GLU A 207 21.85 4.96 -18.61
CA GLU A 207 21.54 5.02 -20.04
C GLU A 207 21.46 3.62 -20.66
N LEU A 208 22.39 2.72 -20.33
CA LEU A 208 22.37 1.33 -20.79
C LEU A 208 21.09 0.61 -20.33
N ASN A 209 20.70 0.85 -19.06
CA ASN A 209 19.49 0.29 -18.44
C ASN A 209 18.21 1.05 -18.78
N LYS A 210 18.27 2.15 -19.56
CA LYS A 210 17.13 3.03 -19.87
C LYS A 210 16.33 3.49 -18.64
N MET A 211 16.99 3.71 -17.50
CA MET A 211 16.31 3.99 -16.22
C MET A 211 15.34 5.18 -16.31
N ALA A 212 15.70 6.26 -17.01
CA ALA A 212 14.81 7.41 -17.19
C ALA A 212 13.52 7.08 -17.96
N VAL A 213 13.56 6.13 -18.89
CA VAL A 213 12.36 5.68 -19.61
C VAL A 213 11.44 4.90 -18.67
N HIS A 214 12.01 3.92 -17.95
CA HIS A 214 11.25 3.13 -16.97
C HIS A 214 10.66 3.99 -15.85
N LEU A 215 11.38 5.03 -15.41
CA LEU A 215 10.88 5.96 -14.41
C LEU A 215 9.67 6.74 -14.92
N GLU A 216 9.72 7.23 -16.17
CA GLU A 216 8.59 7.91 -16.78
C GLU A 216 7.41 6.99 -17.07
N ASP A 217 7.65 5.72 -17.39
CA ASP A 217 6.62 4.68 -17.49
C ASP A 217 5.91 4.50 -16.13
N MET A 218 6.67 4.26 -15.06
CA MET A 218 6.13 4.11 -13.71
C MET A 218 5.35 5.34 -13.24
N ARG A 219 5.87 6.56 -13.45
CA ARG A 219 5.18 7.80 -13.07
C ARG A 219 3.88 8.00 -13.86
N ALA A 220 3.88 7.70 -15.16
CA ALA A 220 2.67 7.76 -15.98
C ALA A 220 1.65 6.70 -15.57
N PHE A 221 2.10 5.50 -15.20
CA PHE A 221 1.26 4.44 -14.68
C PHE A 221 0.59 4.86 -13.38
N ALA A 222 1.38 5.34 -12.42
CA ALA A 222 0.89 5.85 -11.14
C ALA A 222 -0.14 6.97 -11.32
N ALA A 223 0.16 7.93 -12.21
CA ALA A 223 -0.74 9.03 -12.53
C ALA A 223 -2.08 8.54 -13.11
N ARG A 224 -2.05 7.57 -14.03
CA ARG A 224 -3.27 6.95 -14.57
C ARG A 224 -4.08 6.30 -13.47
N VAL A 225 -3.46 5.40 -12.69
CA VAL A 225 -4.16 4.64 -11.64
C VAL A 225 -4.84 5.57 -10.64
N ARG A 226 -4.16 6.63 -10.17
CA ARG A 226 -4.76 7.64 -9.29
C ARG A 226 -5.95 8.35 -9.94
N SER A 227 -5.80 8.76 -11.20
CA SER A 227 -6.86 9.49 -11.92
C SER A 227 -8.11 8.65 -12.21
N GLU A 228 -7.99 7.33 -12.19
CA GLU A 228 -9.09 6.39 -12.42
C GLU A 228 -9.92 6.14 -11.14
N GLN A 229 -9.43 6.52 -9.95
CA GLN A 229 -10.14 6.29 -8.69
C GLN A 229 -11.07 7.45 -8.34
N ALA A 230 -12.31 7.13 -7.96
CA ALA A 230 -13.26 8.11 -7.46
C ALA A 230 -13.03 8.40 -5.95
N PRO A 231 -13.07 9.66 -5.49
CA PRO A 231 -12.88 10.00 -4.08
C PRO A 231 -13.81 9.26 -3.11
N ALA A 232 -15.08 9.06 -3.47
CA ALA A 232 -16.03 8.32 -2.64
C ALA A 232 -15.70 6.83 -2.53
N MET A 233 -15.12 6.23 -3.57
CA MET A 233 -14.64 4.83 -3.53
C MET A 233 -13.43 4.70 -2.60
N ILE A 234 -12.50 5.65 -2.66
CA ILE A 234 -11.32 5.71 -1.78
C ILE A 234 -11.76 5.85 -0.32
N GLU A 235 -12.68 6.76 -0.02
CA GLU A 235 -13.20 6.97 1.34
C GLU A 235 -13.87 5.69 1.88
N LEU A 236 -14.79 5.09 1.11
CA LEU A 236 -15.41 3.84 1.51
C LEU A 236 -14.37 2.73 1.73
N GLY A 237 -13.40 2.60 0.82
CA GLY A 237 -12.30 1.65 0.92
C GLY A 237 -11.45 1.85 2.15
N MET A 238 -11.11 3.09 2.49
CA MET A 238 -10.36 3.44 3.70
C MET A 238 -11.13 3.01 4.96
N ARG A 239 -12.41 3.39 5.07
CA ARG A 239 -13.26 3.02 6.21
C ARG A 239 -13.37 1.50 6.36
N LEU A 240 -13.51 0.77 5.24
CA LEU A 240 -13.54 -0.69 5.22
C LEU A 240 -12.22 -1.34 5.64
N PHE A 241 -11.10 -0.86 5.09
CA PHE A 241 -9.76 -1.37 5.37
C PHE A 241 -9.39 -1.28 6.86
N HIS A 242 -9.91 -0.25 7.53
CA HIS A 242 -9.73 -0.03 8.97
C HIS A 242 -10.87 -0.58 9.83
N SER A 243 -11.90 -1.20 9.24
CA SER A 243 -13.02 -1.77 9.99
C SER A 243 -12.75 -3.21 10.43
N LYS A 244 -13.05 -3.49 11.70
CA LYS A 244 -13.02 -4.86 12.22
C LYS A 244 -14.24 -5.69 11.80
N SER A 245 -15.25 -5.09 11.18
CA SER A 245 -16.47 -5.80 10.74
C SER A 245 -16.20 -6.90 9.71
N LEU A 246 -15.04 -6.86 9.05
CA LEU A 246 -14.61 -7.81 8.03
C LEU A 246 -13.88 -9.04 8.59
N SER A 247 -13.62 -9.12 9.90
CA SER A 247 -13.10 -10.35 10.53
C SER A 247 -14.19 -11.17 11.23
N ALA A 248 -13.97 -12.48 11.29
CA ALA A 248 -14.96 -13.44 11.77
C ALA A 248 -15.43 -13.20 13.22
N ASN A 249 -14.60 -12.62 14.07
CA ASN A 249 -14.86 -12.31 15.48
C ASN A 249 -14.85 -10.80 15.78
N SER A 250 -14.79 -9.96 14.75
CA SER A 250 -14.74 -8.49 14.84
C SER A 250 -13.60 -7.90 15.70
N ASP A 251 -12.42 -8.54 15.70
CA ASP A 251 -11.23 -8.07 16.42
C ASP A 251 -10.01 -7.73 15.53
N ALA A 252 -10.11 -7.92 14.21
CA ALA A 252 -9.05 -7.66 13.26
C ALA A 252 -9.58 -6.92 12.03
N SER A 253 -8.77 -6.04 11.46
CA SER A 253 -9.00 -5.30 10.22
C SER A 253 -7.84 -5.57 9.25
N CYS A 254 -7.94 -5.13 8.00
CA CYS A 254 -6.79 -5.13 7.09
C CYS A 254 -5.62 -4.34 7.70
N SER A 255 -5.92 -3.18 8.31
CA SER A 255 -4.94 -2.35 9.00
C SER A 255 -4.34 -2.97 10.27
N SER A 256 -4.84 -4.11 10.77
CA SER A 256 -4.19 -4.84 11.86
C SER A 256 -2.84 -5.44 11.46
N CYS A 257 -2.64 -5.71 10.17
CA CYS A 257 -1.35 -6.21 9.62
C CYS A 257 -0.75 -5.28 8.55
N HIS A 258 -1.49 -4.23 8.15
CA HIS A 258 -1.12 -3.36 7.04
C HIS A 258 -1.40 -1.88 7.35
N HIS A 259 -1.03 -1.41 8.54
CA HIS A 259 -1.30 -0.03 8.93
C HIS A 259 -0.40 0.94 8.15
N PRO A 260 -0.92 2.01 7.50
CA PRO A 260 -0.10 2.94 6.72
C PRO A 260 1.08 3.53 7.50
N ALA A 261 0.88 3.83 8.79
CA ALA A 261 1.91 4.36 9.68
C ALA A 261 2.98 3.34 10.15
N ILE A 262 2.92 2.06 9.72
CA ILE A 262 3.93 1.06 10.04
C ILE A 262 4.51 0.53 8.73
N GLY A 263 5.77 0.84 8.46
CA GLY A 263 6.48 0.34 7.28
C GLY A 263 5.73 0.53 5.97
N CYS A 264 4.99 1.64 5.82
CA CYS A 264 4.24 1.95 4.60
C CYS A 264 3.17 0.87 4.28
N GLY A 265 2.50 0.36 5.32
CA GLY A 265 1.48 -0.69 5.22
C GLY A 265 1.98 -2.11 5.50
N GLY A 266 3.07 -2.27 6.23
CA GLY A 266 3.48 -3.53 6.86
C GLY A 266 3.02 -3.60 8.32
N ASP A 267 3.61 -4.51 9.10
CA ASP A 267 3.31 -4.67 10.53
C ASP A 267 4.54 -4.72 11.45
N ASP A 268 5.76 -4.63 10.93
CA ASP A 268 7.02 -4.71 11.69
C ASP A 268 7.16 -6.04 12.49
N LEU A 269 6.47 -7.09 12.05
CA LEU A 269 6.54 -8.44 12.59
C LEU A 269 7.11 -9.42 11.55
N SER A 270 7.85 -10.42 12.01
CA SER A 270 8.30 -11.50 11.12
C SER A 270 7.11 -12.32 10.60
N MET A 271 6.17 -12.62 11.49
CA MET A 271 4.93 -13.32 11.16
C MET A 271 3.73 -12.60 11.80
N PRO A 272 2.72 -12.17 11.02
CA PRO A 272 1.59 -11.40 11.53
C PRO A 272 0.74 -12.15 12.54
N ILE A 273 0.01 -11.39 13.35
CA ILE A 273 -1.03 -11.90 14.26
C ILE A 273 -2.38 -11.36 13.78
N GLY A 274 -3.20 -12.25 13.22
CA GLY A 274 -4.56 -11.95 12.78
C GLY A 274 -5.57 -11.86 13.93
N VAL A 275 -6.64 -12.65 13.83
CA VAL A 275 -7.70 -12.77 14.82
C VAL A 275 -7.23 -13.31 16.17
N ASN A 276 -8.00 -13.04 17.21
CA ASN A 276 -7.80 -13.46 18.60
C ASN A 276 -6.60 -12.81 19.28
N ALA A 277 -6.21 -11.62 18.83
CA ALA A 277 -5.19 -10.82 19.51
C ALA A 277 -5.62 -10.48 20.95
N VAL A 278 -4.68 -10.59 21.90
CA VAL A 278 -4.91 -10.25 23.31
C VAL A 278 -5.32 -8.78 23.48
N ASP A 279 -4.67 -7.89 22.73
CA ASP A 279 -5.03 -6.48 22.60
C ASP A 279 -5.22 -6.16 21.11
N PRO A 280 -6.47 -6.15 20.61
CA PRO A 280 -6.77 -5.87 19.21
C PRO A 280 -6.19 -4.55 18.69
N ALA A 281 -6.04 -3.53 19.56
CA ALA A 281 -5.55 -2.21 19.18
C ALA A 281 -4.02 -2.14 19.10
N LEU A 282 -3.29 -3.06 19.73
CA LEU A 282 -1.82 -3.08 19.71
C LEU A 282 -1.33 -3.64 18.38
N LEU A 283 -0.59 -2.83 17.62
CA LEU A 283 0.06 -3.25 16.37
C LEU A 283 1.58 -3.36 16.55
N GLY A 284 2.20 -4.20 15.70
CA GLY A 284 3.63 -4.43 15.70
C GLY A 284 4.17 -5.15 16.94
N PRO A 285 5.44 -4.90 17.33
CA PRO A 285 6.09 -5.61 18.41
C PRO A 285 5.30 -5.67 19.72
N GLY A 286 5.18 -6.88 20.28
CA GLY A 286 4.38 -7.16 21.48
C GLY A 286 2.96 -7.64 21.21
N ARG A 287 2.46 -7.55 19.97
CA ARG A 287 1.19 -8.17 19.57
C ARG A 287 1.29 -9.70 19.71
N SER A 288 0.24 -10.32 20.27
CA SER A 288 0.17 -11.76 20.53
C SER A 288 -1.28 -12.23 20.53
N ASP A 289 -1.52 -13.50 20.17
CA ASP A 289 -2.81 -14.18 20.30
C ASP A 289 -2.99 -14.87 21.68
N GLY A 290 -1.95 -14.83 22.54
CA GLY A 290 -1.96 -15.42 23.88
C GLY A 290 -2.01 -16.95 23.92
N VAL A 291 -1.98 -17.63 22.77
CA VAL A 291 -2.13 -19.09 22.66
C VAL A 291 -0.91 -19.72 21.99
N ASN A 292 -0.43 -19.15 20.90
CA ASN A 292 0.67 -19.70 20.12
C ASN A 292 1.98 -19.01 20.47
N ASP A 293 3.02 -19.81 20.77
CA ASP A 293 4.38 -19.31 20.96
C ASP A 293 5.00 -18.77 19.66
N VAL A 294 4.52 -19.28 18.51
CA VAL A 294 4.93 -18.88 17.17
C VAL A 294 3.66 -18.58 16.39
N PRO A 295 3.53 -17.40 15.75
CA PRO A 295 2.36 -17.04 14.97
C PRO A 295 2.04 -18.08 13.89
N VAL A 296 0.76 -18.23 13.59
CA VAL A 296 0.25 -19.20 12.60
C VAL A 296 0.10 -18.62 11.19
N VAL A 297 0.24 -17.30 11.02
CA VAL A 297 0.36 -16.68 9.68
C VAL A 297 1.79 -16.94 9.19
N PRO A 298 1.99 -17.71 8.10
CA PRO A 298 3.30 -18.29 7.80
C PRO A 298 4.28 -17.36 7.08
N ARG A 299 3.83 -16.15 6.72
CA ARG A 299 4.59 -15.18 5.91
C ARG A 299 4.48 -13.78 6.50
N ASN A 300 5.52 -12.99 6.32
CA ASN A 300 5.57 -11.57 6.67
C ASN A 300 4.55 -10.78 5.83
N ALA A 301 3.90 -9.80 6.45
CA ALA A 301 2.98 -8.89 5.78
C ALA A 301 3.74 -7.96 4.83
N GLN A 302 3.43 -8.03 3.54
CA GLN A 302 4.02 -7.12 2.55
C GLN A 302 3.45 -5.71 2.74
N ALA A 303 4.29 -4.68 2.61
CA ALA A 303 3.83 -3.30 2.60
C ALA A 303 2.75 -3.08 1.51
N THR A 304 1.65 -2.41 1.85
CA THR A 304 0.58 -2.12 0.88
C THR A 304 0.97 -1.00 -0.08
N CYS A 305 1.88 -0.12 0.31
CA CYS A 305 2.27 0.94 -0.59
C CYS A 305 2.92 0.44 -1.88
N ASN A 306 2.62 1.13 -2.98
CA ASN A 306 2.95 0.75 -4.34
C ASN A 306 2.36 -0.59 -4.81
N SER A 307 1.42 -1.21 -4.06
CA SER A 307 0.76 -2.45 -4.50
C SER A 307 -0.03 -2.26 -5.80
N ALA A 308 -0.49 -1.04 -6.04
CA ALA A 308 -1.15 -0.65 -7.27
C ALA A 308 -0.25 -0.66 -8.51
N LEU A 309 1.07 -0.83 -8.37
CA LEU A 309 2.01 -0.86 -9.50
C LEU A 309 2.24 -2.28 -10.02
N TRP A 310 1.82 -3.33 -9.32
CA TRP A 310 2.00 -4.71 -9.80
C TRP A 310 1.12 -4.99 -11.03
N THR A 311 1.66 -5.68 -12.04
CA THR A 311 0.92 -5.97 -13.27
C THR A 311 0.79 -7.47 -13.54
N ARG A 312 1.58 -8.30 -12.86
CA ARG A 312 1.62 -9.75 -13.10
C ARG A 312 0.98 -10.56 -11.98
N GLY A 313 1.19 -10.21 -10.72
CA GLY A 313 0.60 -10.93 -9.59
C GLY A 313 0.89 -10.34 -8.22
N LEU A 314 0.12 -10.78 -7.23
CA LEU A 314 0.19 -10.39 -5.83
C LEU A 314 0.37 -11.61 -4.91
N PHE A 315 0.60 -11.34 -3.63
CA PHE A 315 1.18 -12.25 -2.63
C PHE A 315 2.63 -12.63 -2.93
N TRP A 316 3.29 -13.25 -1.96
CA TRP A 316 4.65 -13.76 -2.10
C TRP A 316 4.76 -14.89 -3.14
N ASP A 317 3.70 -15.70 -3.32
CA ASP A 317 3.67 -16.88 -4.19
C ASP A 317 2.98 -16.67 -5.55
N ASN A 318 2.54 -15.43 -5.85
CA ASN A 318 1.77 -15.13 -7.07
C ASN A 318 0.46 -15.92 -7.21
N ARG A 319 -0.18 -16.35 -6.11
CA ARG A 319 -1.47 -17.07 -6.18
C ARG A 319 -2.63 -16.24 -6.73
N VAL A 320 -2.49 -14.92 -6.75
CA VAL A 320 -3.35 -14.00 -7.52
C VAL A 320 -2.53 -13.44 -8.66
N ALA A 321 -2.88 -13.77 -9.90
CA ALA A 321 -2.08 -13.39 -11.07
C ALA A 321 -2.95 -12.96 -12.25
N ILE A 322 -2.43 -12.07 -13.09
CA ILE A 322 -3.01 -11.81 -14.42
C ILE A 322 -2.40 -12.78 -15.41
N VAL A 323 -3.25 -13.57 -16.06
CA VAL A 323 -2.89 -14.47 -17.16
C VAL A 323 -3.63 -14.04 -18.43
N GLY A 324 -3.33 -14.65 -19.58
CA GLY A 324 -3.91 -14.24 -20.87
C GLY A 324 -5.45 -14.33 -20.99
N ARG A 325 -6.16 -14.79 -19.96
CA ARG A 325 -7.63 -14.81 -19.87
C ARG A 325 -8.22 -13.80 -18.87
N GLY A 326 -7.38 -13.08 -18.12
CA GLY A 326 -7.78 -12.18 -17.05
C GLY A 326 -7.17 -12.58 -15.71
N VAL A 327 -7.85 -12.31 -14.60
CA VAL A 327 -7.33 -12.65 -13.26
C VAL A 327 -7.48 -14.15 -13.02
N SER A 328 -6.46 -14.75 -12.41
CA SER A 328 -6.39 -16.16 -12.11
C SER A 328 -6.03 -16.33 -10.65
N THR A 329 -6.93 -16.98 -9.93
CA THR A 329 -6.76 -17.42 -8.56
C THR A 329 -7.20 -18.88 -8.38
N GLY A 330 -7.05 -19.42 -7.18
CA GLY A 330 -7.57 -20.74 -6.80
C GLY A 330 -9.11 -20.82 -6.76
N SER A 331 -9.81 -19.68 -6.82
CA SER A 331 -11.27 -19.58 -6.69
C SER A 331 -11.89 -19.00 -7.98
N GLU A 332 -12.79 -19.77 -8.62
CA GLU A 332 -13.43 -19.37 -9.89
C GLU A 332 -14.43 -18.22 -9.70
N ASP A 333 -15.12 -18.16 -8.56
CA ASP A 333 -16.02 -17.07 -8.21
C ASP A 333 -15.29 -15.75 -8.02
N VAL A 334 -14.15 -15.74 -7.32
CA VAL A 334 -13.32 -14.53 -7.17
C VAL A 334 -12.84 -14.05 -8.54
N ASN A 335 -12.43 -14.96 -9.43
CA ASN A 335 -12.01 -14.59 -10.78
C ASN A 335 -13.14 -13.89 -11.55
N ASN A 336 -14.32 -14.52 -11.60
CA ASN A 336 -15.46 -14.02 -12.37
C ASN A 336 -16.00 -12.70 -11.81
N ASN A 337 -16.20 -12.61 -10.49
CA ASN A 337 -16.75 -11.41 -9.85
C ASN A 337 -15.79 -10.21 -9.99
N THR A 338 -14.48 -10.46 -9.86
CA THR A 338 -13.47 -9.42 -10.04
C THR A 338 -13.44 -8.91 -11.47
N GLU A 339 -13.43 -9.82 -12.46
CA GLU A 339 -13.42 -9.42 -13.87
C GLU A 339 -14.68 -8.67 -14.29
N GLU A 340 -15.84 -9.04 -13.73
CA GLU A 340 -17.10 -8.35 -13.97
C GLU A 340 -17.09 -6.93 -13.40
N ALA A 341 -16.52 -6.74 -12.19
CA ALA A 341 -16.48 -5.45 -11.52
C ALA A 341 -15.45 -4.48 -12.12
N VAL A 342 -14.20 -4.92 -12.28
CA VAL A 342 -13.05 -4.02 -12.57
C VAL A 342 -12.23 -4.42 -13.79
N GLY A 343 -12.64 -5.47 -14.51
CA GLY A 343 -11.92 -5.98 -15.69
C GLY A 343 -10.63 -6.73 -15.34
N THR A 344 -9.58 -6.59 -16.16
CA THR A 344 -8.36 -7.41 -16.07
C THR A 344 -7.09 -6.59 -15.82
N GLY A 345 -7.23 -5.35 -15.35
CA GLY A 345 -6.10 -4.46 -15.03
C GLY A 345 -5.53 -4.70 -13.64
N THR A 346 -4.64 -3.82 -13.17
CA THR A 346 -4.06 -3.94 -11.82
C THR A 346 -5.10 -3.84 -10.70
N LEU A 347 -6.17 -3.08 -10.89
CA LEU A 347 -7.26 -3.04 -9.90
C LEU A 347 -7.88 -4.43 -9.66
N ALA A 348 -7.89 -5.29 -10.68
CA ALA A 348 -8.33 -6.68 -10.56
C ALA A 348 -7.41 -7.51 -9.66
N LEU A 349 -6.10 -7.24 -9.66
CA LEU A 349 -5.18 -7.91 -8.74
C LEU A 349 -5.51 -7.53 -7.28
N LEU A 350 -5.65 -6.24 -6.98
CA LEU A 350 -5.96 -5.75 -5.63
C LEU A 350 -7.33 -6.27 -5.16
N MET A 351 -8.36 -6.15 -6.00
CA MET A 351 -9.70 -6.63 -5.67
C MET A 351 -9.73 -8.15 -5.44
N ALA A 352 -9.07 -8.94 -6.28
CA ALA A 352 -8.99 -10.39 -6.06
C ALA A 352 -8.21 -10.73 -4.78
N GLN A 353 -7.12 -10.03 -4.50
CA GLN A 353 -6.30 -10.20 -3.28
C GLN A 353 -7.14 -10.00 -2.01
N ALA A 354 -8.01 -8.99 -1.97
CA ALA A 354 -8.83 -8.66 -0.81
C ALA A 354 -9.79 -9.79 -0.36
N HIS A 355 -10.06 -10.77 -1.22
CA HIS A 355 -10.94 -11.90 -0.90
C HIS A 355 -10.30 -12.97 -0.01
N PHE A 356 -8.97 -13.06 0.04
CA PHE A 356 -8.26 -14.16 0.70
C PHE A 356 -8.13 -13.98 2.22
N PRO A 357 -7.72 -12.80 2.75
CA PRO A 357 -7.46 -12.67 4.18
C PRO A 357 -8.68 -12.90 5.06
N VAL A 358 -9.84 -12.42 4.59
CA VAL A 358 -11.13 -12.57 5.29
C VAL A 358 -11.59 -14.02 5.43
N THR A 359 -11.05 -14.94 4.63
CA THR A 359 -11.35 -16.38 4.67
C THR A 359 -10.24 -17.23 5.28
N ALA A 360 -9.03 -16.68 5.41
CA ALA A 360 -7.89 -17.38 5.99
C ALA A 360 -8.02 -17.43 7.52
N ALA A 361 -8.13 -18.65 8.07
CA ALA A 361 -8.40 -18.88 9.50
C ALA A 361 -7.36 -18.28 10.47
N ALA A 362 -6.13 -18.11 10.01
CA ALA A 362 -5.03 -17.51 10.77
C ALA A 362 -5.00 -15.97 10.68
N GLU A 363 -5.67 -15.39 9.68
CA GLU A 363 -5.64 -13.96 9.38
C GLU A 363 -6.93 -13.30 9.88
N MET A 364 -7.95 -13.11 9.04
CA MET A 364 -9.22 -12.48 9.43
C MET A 364 -10.38 -13.49 9.51
N GLY A 365 -10.17 -14.71 9.03
CA GLY A 365 -11.20 -15.73 8.95
C GLY A 365 -11.35 -16.59 10.21
N ASP A 366 -12.52 -17.18 10.36
CA ASP A 366 -12.76 -18.48 10.99
C ASP A 366 -14.02 -19.03 10.33
N ILE A 367 -13.82 -19.69 9.19
CA ILE A 367 -14.91 -20.21 8.35
C ILE A 367 -15.45 -21.56 8.86
N THR A 368 -14.66 -22.25 9.71
CA THR A 368 -14.97 -23.61 10.17
C THR A 368 -16.13 -23.63 11.16
N GLN A 369 -16.25 -22.59 11.98
CA GLN A 369 -17.42 -22.37 12.84
C GLN A 369 -18.73 -22.21 12.06
N PHE A 370 -18.67 -21.88 10.76
CA PHE A 370 -19.84 -21.75 9.88
C PHE A 370 -20.08 -23.00 9.01
N GLY A 371 -19.32 -24.08 9.21
CA GLY A 371 -19.53 -25.36 8.54
C GLY A 371 -18.95 -25.45 7.12
N TYR A 372 -18.09 -24.50 6.73
CA TYR A 372 -17.35 -24.56 5.47
C TYR A 372 -16.08 -25.40 5.62
N ASP A 373 -15.77 -26.17 4.58
CA ASP A 373 -14.57 -26.98 4.49
C ASP A 373 -13.39 -26.11 4.05
N ASN A 374 -12.33 -26.03 4.86
CA ASN A 374 -11.14 -25.25 4.54
C ASN A 374 -10.18 -25.95 3.55
N THR A 375 -10.55 -27.12 3.03
CA THR A 375 -9.74 -27.90 2.08
C THR A 375 -10.00 -27.57 0.60
N ALA A 376 -11.02 -26.75 0.30
CA ALA A 376 -11.30 -26.25 -1.06
C ALA A 376 -11.73 -24.77 -1.01
N ASP A 377 -11.05 -23.92 -1.77
CA ASP A 377 -11.24 -22.45 -1.80
C ASP A 377 -12.48 -22.03 -2.64
N ASP A 378 -13.08 -22.98 -3.39
CA ASP A 378 -14.19 -22.76 -4.34
C ASP A 378 -15.58 -22.62 -3.68
N GLY A 379 -15.64 -22.53 -2.35
CA GLY A 379 -16.88 -22.52 -1.56
C GLY A 379 -17.11 -21.29 -0.66
N PHE A 380 -16.21 -20.29 -0.66
CA PHE A 380 -16.28 -19.21 0.34
C PHE A 380 -17.11 -17.99 -0.08
N THR A 381 -17.67 -17.96 -1.29
CA THR A 381 -18.53 -16.87 -1.76
C THR A 381 -19.69 -16.62 -0.80
N ALA A 382 -20.39 -17.68 -0.37
CA ALA A 382 -21.52 -17.55 0.54
C ALA A 382 -21.10 -17.04 1.93
N TYR A 383 -19.90 -17.38 2.41
CA TYR A 383 -19.39 -16.77 3.64
C TYR A 383 -19.15 -15.26 3.47
N ARG A 384 -18.47 -14.86 2.40
CA ARG A 384 -18.18 -13.44 2.12
C ARG A 384 -19.47 -12.64 1.92
N GLU A 385 -20.36 -13.11 1.07
CA GLU A 385 -21.57 -12.39 0.66
C GLU A 385 -22.72 -12.51 1.69
N ASP A 386 -22.94 -13.67 2.31
CA ASP A 386 -24.09 -13.86 3.20
C ASP A 386 -23.76 -13.64 4.69
N ILE A 387 -22.48 -13.73 5.09
CA ILE A 387 -22.05 -13.56 6.49
C ILE A 387 -21.30 -12.26 6.70
N LEU A 388 -20.19 -12.03 5.98
CA LEU A 388 -19.37 -10.82 6.20
C LEU A 388 -20.09 -9.55 5.76
N ALA A 389 -20.66 -9.52 4.55
CA ALA A 389 -21.42 -8.36 4.10
C ALA A 389 -22.64 -8.09 5.00
N ALA A 390 -23.26 -9.13 5.56
CA ALA A 390 -24.39 -9.01 6.48
C ALA A 390 -24.00 -8.46 7.88
N ASN A 391 -22.71 -8.49 8.26
CA ASN A 391 -22.23 -7.84 9.48
C ASN A 391 -22.23 -6.31 9.38
N MET A 392 -22.40 -5.78 8.17
CA MET A 392 -22.49 -4.36 7.87
C MET A 392 -23.93 -4.01 7.52
N ASP A 393 -24.57 -3.20 8.35
CA ASP A 393 -25.94 -2.77 8.07
C ASP A 393 -25.97 -1.48 7.24
N ALA A 394 -27.05 -1.34 6.47
CA ALA A 394 -27.27 -0.17 5.62
C ALA A 394 -27.64 1.10 6.41
N GLU A 395 -28.00 1.00 7.69
CA GLU A 395 -28.27 2.18 8.53
C GLU A 395 -26.96 2.90 8.86
N SER A 396 -25.90 2.15 9.17
CA SER A 396 -24.56 2.65 9.41
C SER A 396 -23.78 2.94 8.12
N TRP A 397 -23.76 2.00 7.16
CA TRP A 397 -22.85 2.07 6.00
C TRP A 397 -23.50 2.63 4.72
N GLY A 398 -24.83 2.73 4.67
CA GLY A 398 -25.57 3.01 3.44
C GLY A 398 -25.16 4.29 2.73
N ASP A 399 -24.90 5.38 3.47
CA ASP A 399 -24.53 6.68 2.89
C ASP A 399 -23.17 6.61 2.15
N LEU A 400 -22.20 5.88 2.69
CA LEU A 400 -20.90 5.67 2.04
C LEU A 400 -21.04 4.82 0.77
N PHE A 401 -21.86 3.76 0.80
CA PHE A 401 -22.15 2.96 -0.39
C PHE A 401 -22.93 3.75 -1.45
N ILE A 402 -23.89 4.60 -1.05
CA ILE A 402 -24.61 5.48 -1.99
C ILE A 402 -23.63 6.46 -2.65
N ALA A 403 -22.70 7.03 -1.90
CA ALA A 403 -21.71 7.95 -2.45
C ALA A 403 -20.76 7.25 -3.45
N ALA A 404 -20.38 6.00 -3.16
CA ALA A 404 -19.43 5.22 -3.95
C ALA A 404 -20.06 4.55 -5.19
N PHE A 405 -21.22 3.88 -5.03
CA PHE A 405 -21.87 3.03 -6.03
C PHE A 405 -23.20 3.58 -6.56
N GLY A 406 -23.77 4.60 -5.91
CA GLY A 406 -25.06 5.20 -6.28
C GLY A 406 -26.29 4.56 -5.64
N ASP A 407 -26.11 3.53 -4.81
CA ASP A 407 -27.16 2.87 -4.03
C ASP A 407 -26.58 2.28 -2.72
N ALA A 408 -27.46 1.86 -1.79
CA ALA A 408 -27.05 1.39 -0.46
C ALA A 408 -26.79 -0.13 -0.39
N ASP A 409 -26.76 -0.84 -1.52
CA ASP A 409 -26.60 -2.29 -1.52
C ASP A 409 -25.16 -2.67 -1.13
N ILE A 410 -25.05 -3.45 -0.06
CA ILE A 410 -23.77 -3.94 0.47
C ILE A 410 -23.58 -5.38 -0.01
N SER A 411 -22.44 -5.63 -0.66
CA SER A 411 -21.96 -6.95 -1.05
C SER A 411 -20.45 -7.00 -0.81
N PHE A 412 -19.91 -8.18 -0.58
CA PHE A 412 -18.48 -8.33 -0.40
C PHE A 412 -17.71 -7.99 -1.68
N THR A 413 -18.30 -8.28 -2.85
CA THR A 413 -17.74 -7.84 -4.14
C THR A 413 -17.52 -6.32 -4.17
N ARG A 414 -18.50 -5.52 -3.73
CA ARG A 414 -18.36 -4.05 -3.61
C ARG A 414 -17.39 -3.61 -2.51
N VAL A 415 -17.33 -4.35 -1.40
CA VAL A 415 -16.33 -4.13 -0.34
C VAL A 415 -14.92 -4.29 -0.91
N ALA A 416 -14.65 -5.39 -1.64
CA ALA A 416 -13.36 -5.67 -2.24
C ALA A 416 -12.98 -4.64 -3.32
N GLU A 417 -13.95 -4.17 -4.12
CA GLU A 417 -13.73 -3.11 -5.10
C GLU A 417 -13.34 -1.77 -4.44
N ALA A 418 -14.03 -1.39 -3.36
CA ALA A 418 -13.71 -0.17 -2.61
C ALA A 418 -12.35 -0.26 -1.92
N VAL A 419 -12.03 -1.39 -1.26
CA VAL A 419 -10.70 -1.64 -0.67
C VAL A 419 -9.60 -1.54 -1.73
N ALA A 420 -9.81 -2.12 -2.91
CA ALA A 420 -8.87 -2.02 -4.02
C ALA A 420 -8.67 -0.58 -4.50
N ALA A 421 -9.72 0.25 -4.54
CA ALA A 421 -9.61 1.66 -4.89
C ALA A 421 -8.80 2.47 -3.85
N TYR A 422 -8.94 2.15 -2.57
CA TYR A 422 -8.13 2.74 -1.50
C TYR A 422 -6.66 2.31 -1.57
N GLU A 423 -6.37 1.03 -1.77
CA GLU A 423 -4.99 0.55 -1.98
C GLU A 423 -4.36 1.14 -3.25
N ALA A 424 -5.16 1.37 -4.29
CA ALA A 424 -4.70 1.89 -5.58
C ALA A 424 -4.05 3.27 -5.49
N VAL A 425 -4.39 4.09 -4.48
CA VAL A 425 -3.84 5.44 -4.32
C VAL A 425 -2.62 5.53 -3.39
N GLN A 426 -2.25 4.44 -2.70
CA GLN A 426 -1.11 4.36 -1.79
C GLN A 426 0.23 4.27 -2.55
N ILE A 427 0.53 5.27 -3.38
CA ILE A 427 1.71 5.27 -4.24
C ILE A 427 2.74 6.25 -3.68
N PHE A 428 3.91 5.72 -3.33
CA PHE A 428 5.06 6.40 -2.73
C PHE A 428 6.31 6.04 -3.51
N ILE A 429 6.60 6.84 -4.54
CA ILE A 429 7.68 6.59 -5.52
C ILE A 429 8.65 7.77 -5.63
N ASN A 430 8.47 8.86 -4.88
CA ASN A 430 9.31 10.05 -4.97
C ASN A 430 10.52 9.89 -4.04
N ASN A 431 11.68 9.53 -4.57
CA ASN A 431 12.86 9.23 -3.77
C ASN A 431 14.14 9.91 -4.30
N PRO A 432 15.19 10.07 -3.45
CA PRO A 432 16.43 10.74 -3.84
C PRO A 432 17.14 10.15 -5.06
N PHE A 433 17.06 8.83 -5.28
CA PHE A 433 17.65 8.23 -6.48
C PHE A 433 16.95 8.66 -7.76
N PHE A 434 15.63 8.82 -7.76
CA PHE A 434 14.92 9.33 -8.92
C PHE A 434 15.17 10.81 -9.18
N ASP A 435 15.40 11.62 -8.14
CA ASP A 435 15.88 12.99 -8.32
C ASP A 435 17.26 13.01 -9.01
N TYR A 436 18.14 12.05 -8.69
CA TYR A 436 19.40 11.86 -9.41
C TYR A 436 19.19 11.49 -10.88
N VAL A 437 18.28 10.55 -11.17
CA VAL A 437 17.92 10.15 -12.55
C VAL A 437 17.34 11.33 -13.34
N ASP A 438 16.60 12.22 -12.68
CA ASP A 438 16.05 13.46 -13.26
C ASP A 438 17.10 14.56 -13.47
N GLY A 439 18.36 14.31 -13.12
CA GLY A 439 19.49 15.21 -13.39
C GLY A 439 19.90 16.10 -12.22
N ASN A 440 19.52 15.77 -10.98
CA ASN A 440 20.07 16.38 -9.77
C ASN A 440 21.24 15.55 -9.22
N PRO A 441 22.51 15.81 -9.60
CA PRO A 441 23.64 14.99 -9.18
C PRO A 441 23.94 15.07 -7.68
N GLU A 442 23.37 16.04 -6.97
CA GLU A 442 23.52 16.24 -5.53
C GLU A 442 22.41 15.58 -4.71
N ALA A 443 21.44 14.92 -5.36
CA ALA A 443 20.35 14.23 -4.66
C ALA A 443 20.83 13.03 -3.84
N ILE A 444 21.93 12.40 -4.26
CA ILE A 444 22.57 11.28 -3.57
C ILE A 444 24.07 11.54 -3.41
N SER A 445 24.63 11.08 -2.30
CA SER A 445 26.04 11.17 -1.95
C SER A 445 26.92 10.27 -2.82
N ASN A 446 28.23 10.49 -2.75
CA ASN A 446 29.21 9.66 -3.47
C ASN A 446 29.16 8.18 -3.06
N ASN A 447 28.87 7.86 -1.80
CA ASN A 447 28.75 6.46 -1.37
C ASN A 447 27.48 5.81 -1.93
N GLU A 448 26.37 6.54 -1.97
CA GLU A 448 25.12 6.05 -2.57
C GLU A 448 25.27 5.86 -4.08
N LYS A 449 25.98 6.76 -4.78
CA LYS A 449 26.36 6.55 -6.19
C LYS A 449 27.17 5.28 -6.38
N ARG A 450 28.13 5.01 -5.49
CA ARG A 450 28.90 3.76 -5.52
C ARG A 450 28.01 2.55 -5.29
N GLY A 451 27.11 2.61 -4.32
CA GLY A 451 26.12 1.57 -4.07
C GLY A 451 25.27 1.26 -5.31
N ALA A 452 24.80 2.31 -5.99
CA ALA A 452 24.01 2.19 -7.23
C ALA A 452 24.83 1.52 -8.35
N ILE A 453 26.09 1.92 -8.53
CA ILE A 453 27.01 1.32 -9.51
C ILE A 453 27.22 -0.17 -9.21
N THR A 454 27.53 -0.53 -7.96
CA THR A 454 27.70 -1.94 -7.56
C THR A 454 26.43 -2.74 -7.76
N PHE A 455 25.28 -2.19 -7.38
CA PHE A 455 23.97 -2.83 -7.56
C PHE A 455 23.67 -3.13 -9.04
N MET A 456 23.98 -2.18 -9.94
CA MET A 456 23.72 -2.32 -11.38
C MET A 456 24.78 -3.13 -12.13
N ALA A 457 25.95 -3.37 -11.54
CA ALA A 457 27.00 -4.14 -12.17
C ALA A 457 26.60 -5.62 -12.34
N SER A 458 26.92 -6.20 -13.50
CA SER A 458 26.50 -7.58 -13.84
C SER A 458 27.02 -8.67 -12.89
N ASP A 459 28.08 -8.40 -12.14
CA ASP A 459 28.74 -9.33 -11.21
C ASP A 459 28.15 -9.32 -9.79
N SER A 460 27.38 -8.31 -9.40
CA SER A 460 26.63 -8.33 -8.14
C SER A 460 25.38 -9.21 -8.22
N GLY A 461 24.77 -9.31 -9.41
CA GLY A 461 23.60 -10.14 -9.69
C GLY A 461 22.26 -9.54 -9.24
N CYS A 462 22.25 -8.38 -8.55
CA CYS A 462 21.03 -7.79 -7.99
C CYS A 462 19.99 -7.47 -9.08
N THR A 463 20.44 -6.89 -10.20
CA THR A 463 19.59 -6.50 -11.34
C THR A 463 19.04 -7.67 -12.15
N PHE A 464 19.46 -8.92 -11.88
CA PHE A 464 18.82 -10.08 -12.48
C PHE A 464 17.35 -10.22 -12.04
N CYS A 465 17.07 -9.85 -10.79
CA CYS A 465 15.75 -9.92 -10.18
C CYS A 465 15.13 -8.53 -10.00
N HIS A 466 15.95 -7.52 -9.73
CA HIS A 466 15.55 -6.17 -9.36
C HIS A 466 15.97 -5.14 -10.41
N ALA A 467 15.17 -5.03 -11.48
CA ALA A 467 15.45 -4.17 -12.62
C ALA A 467 14.30 -3.19 -12.91
N GLY A 468 14.59 -2.22 -13.79
CA GLY A 468 13.67 -1.13 -14.10
C GLY A 468 13.50 -0.16 -12.94
N ALA A 469 12.64 0.84 -13.12
CA ALA A 469 12.34 1.81 -12.08
C ALA A 469 11.47 1.23 -10.96
N PHE A 470 10.72 0.16 -11.24
CA PHE A 470 10.00 -0.56 -10.18
C PHE A 470 10.90 -1.53 -9.37
N PHE A 471 12.20 -1.63 -9.72
CA PHE A 471 13.19 -2.48 -9.04
C PHE A 471 12.74 -3.94 -8.85
N THR A 472 12.05 -4.48 -9.85
CA THR A 472 11.59 -5.88 -9.86
C THR A 472 11.29 -6.32 -11.29
N THR A 473 11.54 -7.60 -11.56
CA THR A 473 11.05 -8.29 -12.77
C THR A 473 9.65 -8.90 -12.58
N GLU A 474 9.10 -8.81 -11.36
CA GLU A 474 7.89 -9.49 -10.86
C GLU A 474 7.91 -11.03 -11.00
N ALA A 475 9.07 -11.62 -11.31
CA ALA A 475 9.21 -13.05 -11.49
C ALA A 475 9.31 -13.79 -10.14
N PRO A 476 8.70 -14.98 -10.01
CA PRO A 476 9.00 -15.88 -8.90
C PRO A 476 10.40 -16.49 -9.06
N LEU A 477 11.25 -16.30 -8.06
CA LEU A 477 12.65 -16.73 -8.04
C LEU A 477 13.02 -17.29 -6.65
N PRO A 478 13.89 -18.31 -6.56
CA PRO A 478 14.33 -18.83 -5.29
C PRO A 478 15.35 -17.89 -4.63
N GLY A 479 14.94 -17.22 -3.56
CA GLY A 479 15.84 -16.43 -2.71
C GLY A 479 16.65 -17.28 -1.72
N ASN A 480 16.30 -18.58 -1.56
CA ASN A 480 16.94 -19.52 -0.63
C ASN A 480 17.01 -19.05 0.83
N TYR A 481 15.99 -18.31 1.27
CA TYR A 481 15.93 -17.80 2.64
C TYR A 481 15.83 -18.92 3.69
N PRO A 482 16.42 -18.72 4.90
CA PRO A 482 16.23 -19.63 6.03
C PRO A 482 14.75 -19.87 6.33
N GLN A 483 14.36 -21.12 6.52
CA GLN A 483 12.98 -21.49 6.86
C GLN A 483 12.74 -21.36 8.37
N ILE A 484 11.76 -20.53 8.74
CA ILE A 484 11.27 -20.34 10.11
C ILE A 484 9.73 -20.38 10.12
N GLY A 485 9.15 -20.50 11.31
CA GLY A 485 7.70 -20.56 11.48
C GLY A 485 7.12 -21.96 11.26
N ILE A 486 5.80 -22.00 11.12
CA ILE A 486 5.05 -23.25 10.96
C ILE A 486 4.96 -23.74 9.50
N GLY A 487 5.41 -22.93 8.53
CA GLY A 487 5.28 -23.19 7.10
C GLY A 487 3.83 -23.14 6.59
N THR A 488 3.63 -23.45 5.32
CA THR A 488 2.31 -23.43 4.66
C THR A 488 1.70 -24.83 4.52
N ASP A 489 2.46 -25.88 4.79
CA ASP A 489 2.04 -27.27 4.61
C ASP A 489 2.40 -28.19 5.79
N SER A 490 1.96 -29.46 5.70
CA SER A 490 2.18 -30.47 6.76
C SER A 490 3.64 -30.83 7.02
N SER A 491 4.57 -30.46 6.14
CA SER A 491 6.01 -30.64 6.32
C SER A 491 6.66 -29.51 7.14
N GLY A 492 5.91 -28.43 7.37
CA GLY A 492 6.40 -27.21 8.01
C GLY A 492 7.23 -26.32 7.07
N ALA A 493 7.19 -26.60 5.77
CA ALA A 493 7.90 -25.82 4.76
C ALA A 493 6.99 -24.80 4.11
N ASP A 494 7.58 -23.71 3.63
CA ASP A 494 6.97 -22.83 2.64
C ASP A 494 7.73 -22.97 1.33
N GLU A 495 7.14 -23.69 0.39
CA GLU A 495 7.76 -23.96 -0.91
C GLU A 495 7.48 -22.84 -1.94
N GLY A 496 6.75 -21.79 -1.55
CA GLY A 496 6.44 -20.64 -2.40
C GLY A 496 5.48 -20.95 -3.54
N ALA A 497 5.74 -20.36 -4.72
CA ALA A 497 4.91 -20.54 -5.91
C ALA A 497 4.94 -22.00 -6.41
N GLU A 498 3.78 -22.56 -6.73
CA GLU A 498 3.68 -23.93 -7.26
C GLU A 498 4.34 -24.06 -8.64
N GLY A 499 5.16 -25.10 -8.83
CA GLY A 499 5.56 -25.57 -10.15
C GLY A 499 6.93 -25.08 -10.64
N ARG A 500 7.07 -24.91 -11.97
CA ARG A 500 8.34 -24.98 -12.75
C ARG A 500 9.45 -23.97 -12.39
N THR A 501 9.24 -23.11 -11.41
CA THR A 501 10.16 -22.05 -10.96
C THR A 501 11.16 -22.52 -9.90
N GLY A 502 11.01 -23.74 -9.38
CA GLY A 502 11.88 -24.31 -8.34
C GLY A 502 11.25 -24.22 -6.95
N PHE A 503 11.75 -25.01 -5.99
CA PHE A 503 11.28 -24.97 -4.61
C PHE A 503 11.72 -23.67 -3.92
N GLY A 504 10.84 -23.10 -3.09
CA GLY A 504 11.12 -21.86 -2.35
C GLY A 504 11.16 -20.63 -3.25
N ALA A 505 10.48 -20.66 -4.39
CA ALA A 505 10.41 -19.54 -5.32
C ALA A 505 9.33 -18.56 -4.89
N PHE A 506 9.71 -17.30 -4.67
CA PHE A 506 8.79 -16.22 -4.32
C PHE A 506 8.93 -15.08 -5.32
N ARG A 507 7.86 -14.31 -5.52
CA ARG A 507 7.90 -13.10 -6.34
C ARG A 507 8.97 -12.16 -5.79
N ALA A 508 9.90 -11.75 -6.65
CA ALA A 508 10.86 -10.72 -6.31
C ALA A 508 10.12 -9.43 -5.91
N PRO A 509 10.22 -8.97 -4.66
CA PRO A 509 9.56 -7.73 -4.24
C PRO A 509 10.21 -6.53 -4.94
N THR A 510 9.48 -5.41 -5.00
CA THR A 510 10.09 -4.12 -5.35
C THR A 510 11.06 -3.72 -4.25
N LEU A 511 12.12 -2.99 -4.62
CA LEU A 511 13.04 -2.41 -3.64
C LEU A 511 12.72 -0.94 -3.30
N LEU A 512 11.65 -0.39 -3.88
CA LEU A 512 11.13 0.91 -3.43
C LEU A 512 10.68 0.80 -1.97
N ASN A 513 11.09 1.76 -1.15
CA ASN A 513 10.83 1.81 0.30
C ASN A 513 11.42 0.63 1.12
N VAL A 514 12.30 -0.20 0.55
CA VAL A 514 12.80 -1.41 1.23
C VAL A 514 13.51 -1.13 2.56
N ALA A 515 14.02 0.08 2.77
CA ALA A 515 14.68 0.47 4.01
C ALA A 515 13.74 0.57 5.22
N ILE A 516 12.41 0.69 4.99
CA ILE A 516 11.41 0.87 6.05
C ILE A 516 10.41 -0.28 6.17
N THR A 517 10.53 -1.34 5.36
CA THR A 517 9.57 -2.45 5.28
C THR A 517 10.12 -3.75 5.92
N GLY A 518 10.94 -3.62 6.96
CA GLY A 518 11.45 -4.77 7.69
C GLY A 518 10.38 -5.45 8.56
N PRO A 519 10.70 -6.60 9.18
CA PRO A 519 11.87 -7.44 8.94
C PRO A 519 11.90 -8.06 7.53
N TRP A 520 13.07 -8.47 7.04
CA TRP A 520 13.26 -8.83 5.62
C TRP A 520 13.23 -10.33 5.34
N GLY A 521 12.69 -10.67 4.16
CA GLY A 521 12.44 -12.02 3.67
C GLY A 521 10.96 -12.40 3.73
N HIS A 522 10.54 -13.49 3.07
CA HIS A 522 9.11 -13.84 2.93
C HIS A 522 8.40 -14.14 4.26
N ASN A 523 9.14 -14.40 5.32
CA ASN A 523 8.69 -14.64 6.70
C ASN A 523 9.55 -13.84 7.69
N GLY A 524 10.13 -12.73 7.23
CA GLY A 524 10.84 -11.75 8.07
C GLY A 524 12.02 -12.34 8.85
N GLN A 525 12.84 -13.15 8.19
CA GLN A 525 13.97 -13.85 8.80
C GLN A 525 15.06 -12.93 9.36
N PHE A 526 15.28 -11.80 8.70
CA PHE A 526 16.42 -10.92 8.98
C PHE A 526 15.95 -9.62 9.62
N SER A 527 16.56 -9.29 10.76
CA SER A 527 16.26 -8.08 11.54
C SER A 527 16.82 -6.79 10.93
N THR A 528 17.73 -6.88 9.95
CA THR A 528 18.34 -5.73 9.29
C THR A 528 18.44 -5.91 7.78
N LEU A 529 18.28 -4.81 7.04
CA LEU A 529 18.44 -4.80 5.59
C LEU A 529 19.85 -5.25 5.18
N LYS A 530 20.87 -4.86 5.95
CA LYS A 530 22.25 -5.28 5.72
C LYS A 530 22.38 -6.80 5.77
N ARG A 531 21.86 -7.45 6.80
CA ARG A 531 21.91 -8.91 6.93
C ARG A 531 21.19 -9.63 5.79
N ASN A 532 20.10 -9.04 5.30
CA ASN A 532 19.40 -9.51 4.10
C ASN A 532 20.25 -9.39 2.83
N VAL A 533 20.99 -8.29 2.64
CA VAL A 533 21.92 -8.13 1.51
C VAL A 533 23.10 -9.12 1.62
N GLU A 534 23.64 -9.33 2.81
CA GLU A 534 24.73 -10.30 3.06
C GLU A 534 24.34 -11.72 2.68
N HIS A 535 23.05 -12.08 2.78
CA HIS A 535 22.57 -13.40 2.42
C HIS A 535 22.84 -13.77 0.95
N TYR A 536 22.82 -12.79 0.05
CA TYR A 536 23.03 -13.02 -1.38
C TYR A 536 24.49 -13.25 -1.79
N ARG A 537 25.45 -13.11 -0.86
CA ARG A 537 26.87 -13.42 -1.14
C ARG A 537 27.10 -14.90 -1.34
N ASP A 538 26.58 -15.68 -0.42
CA ASP A 538 26.70 -17.13 -0.39
C ASP A 538 25.52 -17.64 0.45
N HIS A 539 24.50 -18.17 -0.23
CA HIS A 539 23.28 -18.62 0.43
C HIS A 539 23.59 -19.77 1.40
N GLY A 540 24.46 -20.72 1.02
CA GLY A 540 24.83 -21.86 1.85
C GLY A 540 25.52 -21.46 3.15
N GLU A 541 26.56 -20.62 3.07
CA GLU A 541 27.25 -20.09 4.25
C GLU A 541 26.30 -19.25 5.10
N SER A 542 25.49 -18.40 4.47
CA SER A 542 24.52 -17.54 5.17
C SER A 542 23.48 -18.33 5.95
N ILE A 543 22.92 -19.41 5.37
CA ILE A 543 21.99 -20.33 6.04
C ILE A 543 22.68 -21.01 7.22
N ALA A 544 23.90 -21.54 7.02
CA ALA A 544 24.64 -22.22 8.08
C ALA A 544 24.91 -21.29 9.27
N GLN A 545 25.31 -20.04 9.00
CA GLN A 545 25.53 -19.02 10.03
C GLN A 545 24.23 -18.65 10.76
N TYR A 546 23.12 -18.46 10.02
CA TYR A 546 21.82 -18.12 10.59
C TYR A 546 21.38 -19.09 11.69
N PHE A 547 21.44 -20.40 11.40
CA PHE A 547 21.04 -21.43 12.37
C PHE A 547 22.10 -21.67 13.45
N ALA A 548 23.39 -21.55 13.14
CA ALA A 548 24.46 -21.69 14.14
C ALA A 548 24.40 -20.60 15.22
N ASN A 549 24.01 -19.38 14.83
CA ASN A 549 23.91 -18.22 15.71
C ASN A 549 22.52 -18.05 16.32
N SER A 550 21.53 -18.83 15.86
CA SER A 550 20.12 -18.67 16.26
C SER A 550 19.60 -17.25 16.01
N GLU A 551 19.91 -16.68 14.84
CA GLU A 551 19.56 -15.30 14.48
C GLU A 551 18.04 -15.05 14.53
N MET A 552 17.21 -16.07 14.31
CA MET A 552 15.75 -15.98 14.48
C MET A 552 15.34 -15.53 15.90
N CYS A 553 16.17 -15.78 16.91
CA CYS A 553 15.91 -15.39 18.29
C CYS A 553 16.34 -13.95 18.62
N GLU A 554 16.97 -13.26 17.67
CA GLU A 554 17.31 -11.84 17.77
C GLU A 554 16.21 -10.94 17.20
N LEU A 555 15.26 -11.51 16.44
CA LEU A 555 14.05 -10.82 15.99
C LEU A 555 13.22 -10.38 17.20
N GLU A 556 12.74 -9.14 17.19
CA GLU A 556 12.03 -8.57 18.33
C GLU A 556 10.81 -9.40 18.75
N GLN A 557 10.07 -9.93 17.77
CA GLN A 557 8.91 -10.80 17.99
C GLN A 557 9.23 -12.07 18.79
N PHE A 558 10.44 -12.62 18.66
CA PHE A 558 10.86 -13.86 19.34
C PHE A 558 11.86 -13.61 20.47
N SER A 559 12.20 -12.34 20.71
CA SER A 559 13.14 -11.94 21.76
C SER A 559 12.60 -12.33 23.13
N GLY A 560 13.36 -13.17 23.84
CA GLY A 560 12.97 -13.67 25.16
C GLY A 560 12.09 -14.93 25.16
N LEU A 561 11.75 -15.49 23.99
CA LEU A 561 11.05 -16.77 23.92
C LEU A 561 11.95 -17.92 24.44
N GLN A 562 11.47 -18.65 25.44
CA GLN A 562 12.18 -19.84 25.93
C GLN A 562 12.20 -20.95 24.88
N ASP A 563 13.36 -21.60 24.73
CA ASP A 563 13.62 -22.61 23.70
C ASP A 563 13.35 -22.11 22.28
N CYS A 564 13.54 -20.80 22.04
CA CYS A 564 13.21 -20.09 20.81
C CYS A 564 13.59 -20.87 19.54
N ALA A 565 14.85 -21.28 19.36
CA ALA A 565 15.28 -21.97 18.13
C ALA A 565 14.50 -23.26 17.86
N THR A 566 14.11 -24.00 18.91
CA THR A 566 13.33 -25.25 18.78
C THR A 566 11.86 -24.96 18.46
N LYS A 567 11.32 -23.82 18.90
CA LYS A 567 9.93 -23.42 18.63
C LYS A 567 9.80 -22.76 17.26
N VAL A 568 10.65 -21.79 16.97
CA VAL A 568 10.60 -20.94 15.77
C VAL A 568 11.12 -21.67 14.54
N ALA A 569 12.10 -22.57 14.67
CA ALA A 569 12.66 -23.28 13.52
C ALA A 569 13.03 -24.75 13.82
N PRO A 570 12.08 -25.59 14.28
CA PRO A 570 12.34 -26.97 14.72
C PRO A 570 13.05 -27.84 13.68
N ASN A 571 12.76 -27.62 12.40
CA ASN A 571 13.35 -28.30 11.25
C ASN A 571 13.94 -27.32 10.21
N GLY A 572 14.12 -26.05 10.59
CA GLY A 572 14.44 -24.95 9.67
C GLY A 572 15.72 -25.17 8.85
N LEU A 573 16.81 -25.64 9.49
CA LEU A 573 18.07 -25.89 8.78
C LEU A 573 17.90 -26.97 7.70
N ALA A 574 17.29 -28.11 8.05
CA ALA A 574 17.09 -29.21 7.11
C ALA A 574 16.18 -28.82 5.94
N LEU A 575 15.15 -28.00 6.20
CA LEU A 575 14.28 -27.47 5.15
C LEU A 575 15.03 -26.48 4.24
N SER A 576 15.83 -25.59 4.81
CA SER A 576 16.62 -24.60 4.07
C SER A 576 17.66 -25.27 3.17
N GLU A 577 18.38 -26.27 3.69
CA GLU A 577 19.33 -27.08 2.91
C GLU A 577 18.64 -27.86 1.78
N ARG A 578 17.43 -28.36 2.02
CA ARG A 578 16.63 -29.06 1.00
C ARG A 578 16.22 -28.12 -0.14
N ILE A 579 15.77 -26.92 0.18
CA ILE A 579 15.41 -25.89 -0.81
C ILE A 579 16.64 -25.48 -1.60
N LEU A 580 17.75 -25.14 -0.92
CA LEU A 580 19.00 -24.74 -1.56
C LEU A 580 19.53 -25.82 -2.52
N ALA A 581 19.54 -27.09 -2.10
CA ALA A 581 20.01 -28.20 -2.94
C ALA A 581 19.16 -28.43 -4.21
N GLY A 582 17.94 -27.89 -4.23
CA GLY A 582 17.03 -27.95 -5.39
C GLY A 582 17.24 -26.82 -6.41
N ASN A 583 18.06 -25.82 -6.10
CA ASN A 583 18.22 -24.61 -6.89
C ASN A 583 19.68 -24.43 -7.37
N ASP A 584 19.85 -23.71 -8.48
CA ASP A 584 21.18 -23.31 -8.94
C ASP A 584 21.73 -22.22 -7.99
N GLU A 585 22.90 -22.47 -7.41
CA GLU A 585 23.53 -21.52 -6.49
C GLU A 585 24.26 -20.42 -7.25
N PHE A 586 23.94 -19.18 -6.88
CA PHE A 586 24.69 -17.99 -7.26
C PHE A 586 25.42 -17.47 -6.02
N SER A 587 26.71 -17.20 -6.18
CA SER A 587 27.52 -16.48 -5.20
C SER A 587 28.15 -15.29 -5.89
N ASN A 588 28.10 -14.15 -5.23
CA ASN A 588 28.83 -12.95 -5.61
C ASN A 588 29.94 -12.71 -4.59
N ASN A 589 31.11 -12.27 -5.04
CA ASN A 589 32.26 -12.01 -4.15
C ASN A 589 32.19 -10.60 -3.56
N LEU A 590 30.99 -10.11 -3.20
CA LEU A 590 30.83 -8.77 -2.65
C LEU A 590 31.56 -8.66 -1.30
N SER A 591 32.37 -7.61 -1.16
CA SER A 591 33.04 -7.26 0.10
C SER A 591 32.09 -6.62 1.11
N ASP A 592 32.52 -6.51 2.38
CA ASP A 592 31.79 -5.79 3.45
C ASP A 592 31.53 -4.34 3.11
N GLU A 593 32.51 -3.69 2.49
CA GLU A 593 32.36 -2.32 2.01
C GLU A 593 31.33 -2.22 0.89
N GLU A 594 31.33 -3.14 -0.08
CA GLU A 594 30.33 -3.13 -1.16
C GLU A 594 28.91 -3.40 -0.67
N VAL A 595 28.73 -4.27 0.34
CA VAL A 595 27.44 -4.46 0.98
C VAL A 595 26.97 -3.18 1.68
N ASP A 596 27.85 -2.51 2.43
CA ASP A 596 27.51 -1.24 3.08
C ASP A 596 27.15 -0.15 2.06
N LEU A 597 27.81 -0.13 0.91
CA LEU A 597 27.49 0.78 -0.19
C LEU A 597 26.12 0.45 -0.82
N ILE A 598 25.82 -0.83 -1.07
CA ILE A 598 24.49 -1.26 -1.57
C ILE A 598 23.41 -0.86 -0.58
N VAL A 599 23.59 -1.09 0.72
CA VAL A 599 22.59 -0.71 1.74
C VAL A 599 22.35 0.79 1.76
N GLN A 600 23.40 1.61 1.64
CA GLN A 600 23.26 3.06 1.48
C GLN A 600 22.42 3.42 0.24
N PHE A 601 22.72 2.80 -0.91
CA PHE A 601 21.92 2.99 -2.12
C PHE A 601 20.46 2.58 -1.94
N LEU A 602 20.17 1.43 -1.33
CA LEU A 602 18.80 1.00 -1.06
C LEU A 602 18.04 2.00 -0.17
N GLY A 603 18.74 2.70 0.73
CA GLY A 603 18.17 3.82 1.49
C GLY A 603 17.64 4.96 0.60
N THR A 604 18.32 5.26 -0.51
CA THR A 604 17.91 6.29 -1.48
C THR A 604 16.67 5.95 -2.29
N LEU A 605 16.16 4.70 -2.18
CA LEU A 605 14.92 4.26 -2.81
C LEU A 605 13.69 4.49 -1.92
N THR A 606 13.86 5.16 -0.78
CA THR A 606 12.80 5.45 0.18
C THR A 606 12.16 6.79 -0.12
N ASP A 607 10.84 6.79 -0.27
CA ASP A 607 10.05 8.00 -0.36
C ASP A 607 10.01 8.71 1.01
N PRO A 608 10.43 9.98 1.11
CA PRO A 608 10.44 10.71 2.39
C PRO A 608 9.07 10.80 3.06
N ASP A 609 7.99 10.85 2.29
CA ASP A 609 6.63 10.89 2.87
C ASP A 609 6.25 9.52 3.44
N ALA A 610 6.68 8.41 2.81
CA ALA A 610 6.47 7.07 3.34
C ALA A 610 7.28 6.80 4.62
N ALA A 611 8.50 7.35 4.71
CA ALA A 611 9.35 7.21 5.89
C ALA A 611 8.91 8.07 7.07
N ASN A 612 8.11 9.11 6.82
CA ASN A 612 7.60 10.00 7.85
C ASN A 612 6.13 9.66 8.16
N THR A 613 5.87 8.98 9.27
CA THR A 613 4.51 8.61 9.69
C THR A 613 3.60 9.81 9.88
N GLU A 614 4.14 11.01 10.12
CA GLU A 614 3.40 12.26 10.30
C GLU A 614 3.29 13.06 8.99
N SER A 615 3.69 12.51 7.84
CA SER A 615 3.50 13.18 6.55
C SER A 615 2.01 13.27 6.22
N ASN A 616 1.61 14.34 5.54
CA ASN A 616 0.23 14.50 5.06
C ASN A 616 -0.20 13.30 4.20
N ALA A 617 0.71 12.70 3.44
CA ALA A 617 0.40 11.57 2.57
C ALA A 617 0.13 10.27 3.34
N ILE A 618 0.79 10.04 4.49
CA ILE A 618 0.48 8.90 5.36
C ILE A 618 -0.79 9.17 6.17
N GLN A 619 -0.93 10.37 6.73
CA GLN A 619 -2.08 10.73 7.55
C GLN A 619 -3.39 10.67 6.74
N ALA A 620 -3.38 11.09 5.47
CA ALA A 620 -4.54 11.00 4.56
C ALA A 620 -4.98 9.55 4.22
N LEU A 621 -4.24 8.54 4.67
CA LEU A 621 -4.60 7.12 4.54
C LEU A 621 -5.17 6.54 5.84
N ILE A 622 -5.27 7.34 6.89
CA ILE A 622 -5.72 6.93 8.21
C ILE A 622 -7.05 7.64 8.47
N PRO A 623 -8.16 6.91 8.67
CA PRO A 623 -9.45 7.55 8.88
C PRO A 623 -9.46 8.33 10.21
N PRO A 624 -10.29 9.38 10.30
CA PRO A 624 -10.48 10.09 11.56
C PRO A 624 -10.99 9.13 12.64
N ARG A 625 -10.59 9.38 13.89
CA ARG A 625 -10.94 8.56 15.06
C ARG A 625 -12.35 8.84 15.58
N ASP A 626 -13.34 8.64 14.72
CA ASP A 626 -14.77 8.82 15.00
C ASP A 626 -15.49 7.49 15.34
N GLY A 627 -14.73 6.38 15.41
CA GLY A 627 -15.23 5.03 15.64
C GLY A 627 -15.72 4.31 14.38
N GLY A 628 -15.74 4.99 13.24
CA GLY A 628 -16.28 4.49 11.97
C GLY A 628 -17.80 4.33 11.97
N PRO A 629 -18.39 3.93 10.83
CA PRO A 629 -19.84 3.92 10.63
C PRO A 629 -20.64 3.05 11.62
N ASP A 630 -20.04 1.98 12.13
CA ASP A 630 -20.68 0.99 13.01
C ASP A 630 -19.98 0.86 14.38
N GLY A 631 -19.07 1.79 14.72
CA GLY A 631 -18.30 1.76 15.97
C GLY A 631 -17.21 0.69 16.04
N LYS A 632 -16.87 0.03 14.92
CA LYS A 632 -15.88 -1.06 14.86
C LYS A 632 -14.58 -0.67 14.12
N GLN A 633 -14.30 0.61 13.96
CA GLN A 633 -12.99 1.06 13.47
C GLN A 633 -11.85 0.56 14.39
N LEU A 634 -10.71 0.23 13.79
CA LEU A 634 -9.48 -0.02 14.50
C LEU A 634 -8.80 1.31 14.83
N ASP A 635 -8.83 1.69 16.12
CA ASP A 635 -8.02 2.79 16.63
C ASP A 635 -6.67 2.25 17.14
N ALA A 636 -5.72 2.11 16.21
CA ALA A 636 -4.45 1.46 16.47
C ALA A 636 -3.54 2.25 17.44
N LYS A 637 -2.68 1.52 18.14
CA LYS A 637 -1.59 2.05 18.97
C LYS A 637 -0.35 1.17 18.88
N ASP A 638 0.81 1.78 19.09
CA ASP A 638 2.07 1.05 19.23
C ASP A 638 2.28 0.50 20.65
N GLN A 639 3.40 -0.20 20.85
CA GLN A 639 3.79 -0.77 22.14
C GLN A 639 3.96 0.27 23.27
N SER A 640 4.28 1.52 22.93
CA SER A 640 4.39 2.63 23.87
C SER A 640 3.03 3.23 24.26
N GLY A 641 1.97 2.83 23.55
CA GLY A 641 0.64 3.41 23.65
C GLY A 641 0.47 4.68 22.82
N LYS A 642 1.44 5.02 21.96
CA LYS A 642 1.28 6.11 20.99
C LYS A 642 0.22 5.69 19.99
N ILE A 643 -0.71 6.60 19.77
CA ILE A 643 -1.70 6.55 18.71
C ILE A 643 -0.97 6.55 17.36
N LEU A 644 -1.33 5.58 16.52
CA LEU A 644 -0.86 5.46 15.15
C LEU A 644 -1.77 6.19 14.17
#